data_AF-A0A2S3GXF3-F1
#
_entry.id   AF-A0A2S3GXF3-F1
#
_cell.length_a   1.000
_cell.length_b   1.000
_cell.length_c   1.000
_cell.angle_alpha   90.00
_cell.angle_beta   90.00
_cell.angle_gamma   90.00
#
_symmetry.space_group_name_H-M   'P 1'
#
loop_
_entity.id
_entity.type
_entity.pdbx_description
1 polymer ?
#
loop_
_entity_poly.entity_id
_entity_poly.type
_entity_poly.pdbx_seq_one_letter_code
_entity_poly.pdbx_strand_id
1 'polypeptide(L)'
;MRVAVVGAGLSGLAAAHELARSGGARVTVYEKESHLGGRGNKAVAVDDDGAGGRVLVDLGCMAFNTMTCPNLMKWFEGLGVEVEPSDMSFSACMRLGKGVGFEWGSRNGVSGALAQKSNLLSPRFWLVVREIFKFKNHALRYLEDHGRDSDRNETLGQFIQSHRYSQLFQDAYLIPMCACIWSCPPDGVLGFPALLVLSFFRDNHLLELFGRPQWLTVKGGSGSYVNKVREELESMGCQVKTGCEVKSISRFNEGYRVSDVDGSEEMYDRIIFCLHAPDALKVLGAEATHDELRVLGAFKYINSDVYFHCDESLMPQNSYAWSSRNFLGTTSSDVCVTYWLNILQNIESPRPFLVTFNPPRVPDHVLLKWHTSHPIPSMAAAKATLELNNIQGKRGIWFCGPYQGYRFHEDSVKAGKVAASELLQWKCDLLVNPKPMVPSWTEAGARRLVARNFERYMTIGNVSILEQGGTTFSFGRACERCPVKSVILVHDPQFYWKVVTEADLGFAYSYINGYISFVDKREGLLNLVLISLANRGERKRLSSASKSSYVRKGWWTPFLGITGVAFAKYILRHASRKNSVSKAAKNISKHYDLSNDFFALYLDPSMTYSSGIFKAEDESLEAAQLRKLDSLINKAKVESGHHVLDIGSGWGTLAIRLVKKTGCKYTGITLSEEQLKYSERKVKEAGLEDRITFLLCDYRRIPTCHKFDRIISCEMIEHVGHEYMDDFFGCCEYHLADRGLFVLQFIAMPEELYDRMRLRPEFMKEYIFPGGCLPSLARVVSAMTNASRLCVQHLENIGDHYYPTLMHWRDNFVANRKKVSALGFDEKFIRTWEYYLSYCAAMFKSRTILDYQMVFSRPGNAKLPSYLTIE
;
A
#
# COMPACT_ATOMS: atom_id res chain seq x y z
N MET A 1 33.66 22.74 -14.69
CA MET A 1 34.52 21.56 -14.43
C MET A 1 34.32 20.53 -15.53
N ARG A 2 35.38 19.96 -16.10
CA ARG A 2 35.36 18.81 -17.03
C ARG A 2 35.55 17.51 -16.26
N VAL A 3 34.68 16.54 -16.48
CA VAL A 3 34.70 15.24 -15.79
C VAL A 3 34.74 14.12 -16.82
N ALA A 4 35.68 13.19 -16.67
CA ALA A 4 35.68 11.94 -17.43
C ALA A 4 35.01 10.83 -16.59
N VAL A 5 34.02 10.17 -17.18
CA VAL A 5 33.41 8.94 -16.66
C VAL A 5 33.95 7.79 -17.49
N VAL A 6 34.72 6.90 -16.86
CA VAL A 6 35.42 5.81 -17.55
C VAL A 6 34.69 4.48 -17.32
N GLY A 7 34.07 3.95 -18.38
CA GLY A 7 33.15 2.82 -18.37
C GLY A 7 31.69 3.30 -18.46
N ALA A 8 30.95 2.84 -19.47
CA ALA A 8 29.54 3.15 -19.69
C ALA A 8 28.62 1.97 -19.37
N GLY A 9 28.99 1.15 -18.38
CA GLY A 9 28.07 0.24 -17.71
C GLY A 9 26.97 0.99 -16.95
N LEU A 10 26.04 0.25 -16.34
CA LEU A 10 24.89 0.84 -15.63
C LEU A 10 25.29 1.91 -14.57
N SER A 11 26.40 1.69 -13.86
CA SER A 11 26.92 2.65 -12.87
C SER A 11 27.49 3.91 -13.50
N GLY A 12 28.19 3.79 -14.63
CA GLY A 12 28.74 4.92 -15.39
C GLY A 12 27.65 5.76 -16.03
N LEU A 13 26.64 5.12 -16.63
CA LEU A 13 25.47 5.80 -17.17
C LEU A 13 24.70 6.56 -16.08
N ALA A 14 24.51 5.96 -14.90
CA ALA A 14 23.87 6.63 -13.77
C ALA A 14 24.69 7.82 -13.25
N ALA A 15 26.02 7.68 -13.14
CA ALA A 15 26.91 8.77 -12.73
C ALA A 15 26.90 9.92 -13.74
N ALA A 16 27.06 9.62 -15.03
CA ALA A 16 27.05 10.61 -16.10
C ALA A 16 25.71 11.35 -16.17
N HIS A 17 24.60 10.63 -16.02
CA HIS A 17 23.25 11.21 -16.04
C HIS A 17 23.03 12.17 -14.88
N GLU A 18 23.42 11.79 -13.67
CA GLU A 18 23.29 12.67 -12.48
C GLU A 18 24.18 13.91 -12.60
N LEU A 19 25.42 13.76 -13.09
CA LEU A 19 26.33 14.88 -13.35
C LEU A 19 25.77 15.83 -14.42
N ALA A 20 25.25 15.30 -15.53
CA ALA A 20 24.70 16.08 -16.62
C ALA A 20 23.47 16.88 -16.17
N ARG A 21 22.54 16.22 -15.48
CA ARG A 21 21.29 16.81 -14.98
C ARG A 21 21.52 17.95 -13.98
N SER A 22 22.65 17.92 -13.27
CA SER A 22 23.04 18.99 -12.34
C SER A 22 23.38 20.31 -13.04
N GLY A 23 23.78 20.27 -14.32
CA GLY A 23 24.32 21.42 -15.05
C GLY A 23 25.71 21.89 -14.56
N GLY A 24 26.29 21.27 -13.53
CA GLY A 24 27.54 21.71 -12.89
C GLY A 24 28.84 21.22 -13.55
N ALA A 25 28.75 20.28 -14.50
CA ALA A 25 29.92 19.64 -15.11
C ALA A 25 29.74 19.39 -16.62
N ARG A 26 30.84 19.51 -17.38
CA ARG A 26 30.94 19.01 -18.76
C ARG A 26 31.44 17.58 -18.72
N VAL A 27 30.59 16.64 -19.09
CA VAL A 27 30.84 15.20 -18.93
C VAL A 27 31.30 14.57 -20.26
N THR A 28 32.38 13.81 -20.22
CA THR A 28 32.76 12.88 -21.29
C THR A 28 32.70 11.45 -20.77
N VAL A 29 31.95 10.58 -21.44
CA VAL A 29 31.83 9.16 -21.11
C VAL A 29 32.69 8.34 -22.07
N TYR A 30 33.58 7.53 -21.53
CA TYR A 30 34.44 6.61 -22.28
C TYR A 30 33.92 5.18 -22.15
N GLU A 31 33.75 4.49 -23.28
CA GLU A 31 33.36 3.09 -23.35
C GLU A 31 34.26 2.35 -24.33
N LYS A 32 34.81 1.22 -23.86
CA LYS A 32 35.70 0.36 -24.63
C LYS A 32 34.95 -0.31 -25.78
N GLU A 33 33.72 -0.75 -25.53
CA GLU A 33 32.92 -1.44 -26.53
C GLU A 33 32.27 -0.45 -27.51
N SER A 34 31.84 -0.95 -28.67
CA SER A 34 31.12 -0.13 -29.67
C SER A 34 29.70 0.28 -29.24
N HIS A 35 29.25 -0.18 -28.08
CA HIS A 35 27.92 0.08 -27.52
C HIS A 35 27.99 0.43 -26.03
N LEU A 36 27.01 1.18 -25.54
CA LEU A 36 26.88 1.50 -24.11
C LEU A 36 26.15 0.39 -23.36
N GLY A 37 26.18 0.46 -22.03
CA GLY A 37 25.53 -0.46 -21.09
C GLY A 37 26.45 -1.59 -20.60
N GLY A 38 27.65 -1.71 -21.18
CA GLY A 38 28.59 -2.79 -20.89
C GLY A 38 27.92 -4.17 -21.02
N ARG A 39 28.22 -5.09 -20.09
CA ARG A 39 27.56 -6.41 -20.02
C ARG A 39 26.04 -6.34 -19.86
N GLY A 40 25.50 -5.20 -19.43
CA GLY A 40 24.08 -5.02 -19.21
C GLY A 40 23.26 -4.85 -20.48
N ASN A 41 23.88 -4.61 -21.64
CA ASN A 41 23.21 -4.37 -22.92
C ASN A 41 23.85 -5.19 -24.06
N LYS A 42 23.54 -6.48 -24.10
CA LYS A 42 24.02 -7.39 -25.15
C LYS A 42 22.83 -8.12 -25.76
N ALA A 43 22.24 -7.54 -26.80
CA ALA A 43 21.12 -8.16 -27.50
C ALA A 43 21.60 -8.89 -28.77
N VAL A 44 21.04 -10.07 -29.03
CA VAL A 44 21.33 -10.87 -30.23
C VAL A 44 20.02 -11.12 -30.97
N ALA A 45 19.99 -10.78 -32.25
CA ALA A 45 18.88 -11.16 -33.12
C ALA A 45 19.07 -12.60 -33.59
N VAL A 46 18.08 -13.45 -33.34
CA VAL A 46 18.09 -14.86 -33.74
C VAL A 46 16.90 -15.11 -34.66
N ASP A 47 17.12 -15.82 -35.76
CA ASP A 47 16.04 -16.26 -36.63
C ASP A 47 15.28 -17.41 -35.94
N ASP A 48 13.98 -17.24 -35.72
CA ASP A 48 13.11 -18.27 -35.15
C ASP A 48 12.37 -18.99 -36.28
N ASP A 49 12.95 -20.11 -36.71
CA ASP A 49 12.39 -20.99 -37.75
C ASP A 49 10.98 -21.53 -37.37
N GLY A 50 10.58 -21.50 -36.09
CA GLY A 50 9.29 -21.98 -35.61
C GLY A 50 8.16 -20.94 -35.61
N ALA A 51 8.47 -19.65 -35.59
CA ALA A 51 7.49 -18.54 -35.58
C ALA A 51 7.55 -17.65 -36.83
N GLY A 52 8.55 -17.84 -37.71
CA GLY A 52 8.67 -17.14 -38.98
C GLY A 52 9.18 -15.70 -38.88
N GLY A 53 9.91 -15.36 -37.80
CA GLY A 53 10.41 -13.99 -37.55
C GLY A 53 11.72 -13.92 -36.77
N ARG A 54 12.35 -12.74 -36.75
CA ARG A 54 13.54 -12.46 -35.93
C ARG A 54 13.16 -12.10 -34.51
N VAL A 55 13.75 -12.81 -33.55
CA VAL A 55 13.59 -12.56 -32.12
C VAL A 55 14.83 -11.86 -31.59
N LEU A 56 14.65 -10.75 -30.88
CA LEU A 56 15.73 -10.09 -30.16
C LEU A 56 15.85 -10.68 -28.76
N VAL A 57 17.00 -11.29 -28.44
CA VAL A 57 17.26 -11.94 -27.16
C VAL A 57 18.29 -11.13 -26.38
N ASP A 58 17.94 -10.68 -25.18
CA ASP A 58 18.84 -9.94 -24.30
C ASP A 58 19.71 -10.91 -23.47
N LEU A 59 21.02 -10.77 -23.55
CA LEU A 59 22.00 -11.54 -22.79
C LEU A 59 22.56 -10.75 -21.60
N GLY A 60 22.01 -9.56 -21.31
CA GLY A 60 22.47 -8.60 -20.31
C GLY A 60 21.64 -8.55 -19.02
N CYS A 61 21.19 -7.35 -18.63
CA CYS A 61 20.43 -7.08 -17.40
C CYS A 61 19.03 -7.72 -17.44
N MET A 62 18.93 -9.00 -17.09
CA MET A 62 17.73 -9.82 -17.38
C MET A 62 16.53 -9.57 -16.46
N ALA A 63 16.73 -9.12 -15.21
CA ALA A 63 15.61 -8.90 -14.29
C ALA A 63 15.99 -8.10 -13.03
N PHE A 64 14.99 -7.44 -12.46
CA PHE A 64 15.05 -6.71 -11.20
C PHE A 64 13.70 -6.80 -10.49
N ASN A 65 13.60 -6.31 -9.25
CA ASN A 65 12.31 -6.18 -8.59
C ASN A 65 12.21 -4.80 -7.90
N THR A 66 10.98 -4.35 -7.68
CA THR A 66 10.70 -3.02 -7.13
C THR A 66 11.22 -2.80 -5.72
N MET A 67 11.50 -3.88 -4.99
CA MET A 67 11.91 -3.85 -3.59
C MET A 67 13.40 -3.75 -3.38
N THR A 68 14.16 -4.54 -4.12
CA THR A 68 15.61 -4.54 -4.05
C THR A 68 16.22 -3.45 -4.91
N CYS A 69 15.46 -2.91 -5.88
CA CYS A 69 15.93 -1.93 -6.86
C CYS A 69 15.11 -0.62 -6.91
N PRO A 70 14.82 0.05 -5.78
CA PRO A 70 14.00 1.26 -5.77
C PRO A 70 14.64 2.45 -6.50
N ASN A 71 15.98 2.61 -6.44
CA ASN A 71 16.65 3.72 -7.11
C ASN A 71 16.73 3.50 -8.63
N LEU A 72 16.89 2.25 -9.07
CA LEU A 72 16.75 1.87 -10.48
C LEU A 72 15.33 2.16 -10.98
N MET A 73 14.30 1.75 -10.24
CA MET A 73 12.90 1.97 -10.63
C MET A 73 12.57 3.46 -10.77
N LYS A 74 12.96 4.28 -9.78
CA LYS A 74 12.76 5.73 -9.84
C LYS A 74 13.50 6.35 -11.03
N TRP A 75 14.68 5.83 -11.36
CA TRP A 75 15.45 6.29 -12.51
C TRP A 75 14.77 5.91 -13.84
N PHE A 76 14.32 4.67 -13.97
CA PHE A 76 13.56 4.20 -15.13
C PHE A 76 12.25 4.95 -15.33
N GLU A 77 11.52 5.24 -14.25
CA GLU A 77 10.31 6.06 -14.30
C GLU A 77 10.60 7.47 -14.81
N GLY A 78 11.68 8.11 -14.34
CA GLY A 78 12.12 9.41 -14.82
C GLY A 78 12.52 9.43 -16.30
N LEU A 79 13.09 8.34 -16.80
CA LEU A 79 13.47 8.14 -18.21
C LEU A 79 12.31 7.66 -19.09
N GLY A 80 11.13 7.38 -18.52
CA GLY A 80 10.01 6.78 -19.23
C GLY A 80 10.30 5.36 -19.77
N VAL A 81 11.15 4.58 -19.12
CA VAL A 81 11.47 3.19 -19.51
C VAL A 81 10.31 2.28 -19.14
N GLU A 82 9.78 1.54 -20.11
CA GLU A 82 8.71 0.56 -19.88
C GLU A 82 9.27 -0.75 -19.31
N VAL A 83 8.54 -1.33 -18.35
CA VAL A 83 8.91 -2.58 -17.68
C VAL A 83 7.73 -3.54 -17.69
N GLU A 84 8.01 -4.84 -17.66
CA GLU A 84 6.99 -5.90 -17.69
C GLU A 84 7.30 -7.04 -16.71
N PRO A 85 6.29 -7.83 -16.28
CA PRO A 85 6.49 -8.98 -15.39
C PRO A 85 7.49 -10.00 -15.95
N SER A 86 8.35 -10.57 -15.11
CA SER A 86 9.36 -11.58 -15.45
C SER A 86 9.32 -12.76 -14.45
N ASP A 87 9.64 -13.98 -14.91
CA ASP A 87 9.75 -15.17 -14.06
C ASP A 87 11.19 -15.38 -13.56
N MET A 88 11.41 -15.28 -12.25
CA MET A 88 12.71 -15.52 -11.61
C MET A 88 12.74 -16.82 -10.77
N SER A 89 12.11 -17.88 -11.27
CA SER A 89 12.15 -19.21 -10.66
C SER A 89 13.56 -19.83 -10.61
N PHE A 90 13.69 -20.84 -9.74
CA PHE A 90 14.93 -21.58 -9.49
C PHE A 90 14.65 -23.08 -9.43
N SER A 91 15.57 -23.87 -9.97
CA SER A 91 15.60 -25.33 -9.85
C SER A 91 17.01 -25.80 -9.49
N ALA A 92 17.08 -26.94 -8.83
CA ALA A 92 18.33 -27.63 -8.56
C ALA A 92 18.20 -29.11 -8.91
N CYS A 93 19.19 -29.61 -9.64
CA CYS A 93 19.43 -31.02 -9.88
C CYS A 93 20.72 -31.42 -9.17
N MET A 94 20.61 -32.36 -8.22
CA MET A 94 21.76 -32.94 -7.53
C MET A 94 21.94 -34.39 -7.97
N ARG A 95 23.12 -34.72 -8.53
CA ARG A 95 23.50 -36.10 -8.83
C ARG A 95 24.31 -36.68 -7.67
N LEU A 96 23.72 -37.64 -6.94
CA LEU A 96 24.38 -38.40 -5.88
C LEU A 96 25.00 -39.69 -6.46
N GLY A 97 26.23 -39.62 -6.95
CA GLY A 97 26.95 -40.80 -7.45
C GLY A 97 26.23 -41.51 -8.61
N LYS A 98 26.15 -42.86 -8.58
CA LYS A 98 25.49 -43.70 -9.61
C LYS A 98 23.97 -43.91 -9.40
N GLY A 99 23.33 -43.20 -8.47
CA GLY A 99 21.90 -43.35 -8.13
C GLY A 99 21.00 -42.22 -8.63
N VAL A 100 19.68 -42.40 -8.51
CA VAL A 100 18.65 -41.39 -8.87
C VAL A 100 18.90 -40.11 -8.06
N GLY A 101 19.18 -39.01 -8.76
CA GLY A 101 19.45 -37.69 -8.19
C GLY A 101 18.21 -37.02 -7.58
N PHE A 102 18.43 -35.92 -6.86
CA PHE A 102 17.38 -35.09 -6.26
C PHE A 102 17.08 -33.91 -7.20
N GLU A 103 15.85 -33.85 -7.74
CA GLU A 103 15.40 -32.76 -8.62
C GLU A 103 14.18 -32.04 -8.03
N TRP A 104 14.25 -30.71 -7.97
CA TRP A 104 13.11 -29.88 -7.62
C TRP A 104 13.18 -28.53 -8.35
N GLY A 105 12.01 -27.98 -8.63
CA GLY A 105 11.86 -26.66 -9.25
C GLY A 105 10.81 -25.85 -8.51
N SER A 106 10.83 -24.53 -8.71
CA SER A 106 9.92 -23.63 -7.99
C SER A 106 8.90 -22.91 -8.85
N ARG A 107 8.98 -23.03 -10.18
CA ARG A 107 8.05 -22.40 -11.13
C ARG A 107 6.62 -22.94 -11.01
N ASN A 108 6.46 -24.26 -10.99
CA ASN A 108 5.16 -24.92 -11.05
C ASN A 108 4.52 -25.18 -9.67
N GLY A 109 4.91 -24.43 -8.63
CA GLY A 109 4.41 -24.63 -7.27
C GLY A 109 4.65 -26.06 -6.76
N VAL A 110 3.59 -26.72 -6.27
CA VAL A 110 3.70 -28.06 -5.67
C VAL A 110 4.17 -29.12 -6.69
N SER A 111 3.75 -29.03 -7.96
CA SER A 111 4.19 -29.99 -8.98
C SER A 111 5.65 -29.80 -9.38
N GLY A 112 6.20 -28.59 -9.25
CA GLY A 112 7.65 -28.34 -9.41
C GLY A 112 8.46 -28.81 -8.19
N ALA A 113 7.97 -28.53 -6.98
CA ALA A 113 8.64 -28.95 -5.75
C ALA A 113 8.65 -30.48 -5.59
N LEU A 114 7.63 -31.14 -6.13
CA LEU A 114 7.50 -32.60 -6.21
C LEU A 114 7.67 -33.10 -7.65
N ALA A 115 8.59 -32.49 -8.41
CA ALA A 115 8.92 -32.96 -9.77
C ALA A 115 9.13 -34.48 -9.78
N GLN A 116 9.84 -34.99 -8.77
CA GLN A 116 9.88 -36.41 -8.43
C GLN A 116 8.80 -36.75 -7.39
N LYS A 117 7.69 -37.38 -7.81
CA LYS A 117 6.57 -37.73 -6.93
C LYS A 117 6.97 -38.66 -5.76
N SER A 118 8.03 -39.46 -5.93
CA SER A 118 8.60 -40.30 -4.87
C SER A 118 9.15 -39.49 -3.68
N ASN A 119 9.49 -38.21 -3.87
CA ASN A 119 9.99 -37.34 -2.80
C ASN A 119 8.95 -37.09 -1.70
N LEU A 120 7.66 -37.21 -2.01
CA LEU A 120 6.58 -37.09 -1.01
C LEU A 120 6.72 -38.13 0.12
N LEU A 121 7.25 -39.32 -0.21
CA LEU A 121 7.45 -40.43 0.73
C LEU A 121 8.88 -40.49 1.27
N SER A 122 9.77 -39.57 0.88
CA SER A 122 11.18 -39.58 1.24
C SER A 122 11.44 -38.81 2.54
N PRO A 123 11.91 -39.46 3.62
CA PRO A 123 12.28 -38.76 4.85
C PRO A 123 13.39 -37.72 4.64
N ARG A 124 14.28 -37.96 3.66
CA ARG A 124 15.36 -37.04 3.28
C ARG A 124 14.83 -35.72 2.71
N PHE A 125 13.79 -35.77 1.88
CA PHE A 125 13.14 -34.58 1.33
C PHE A 125 12.52 -33.71 2.43
N TRP A 126 11.76 -34.34 3.33
CA TRP A 126 11.12 -33.63 4.44
C TRP A 126 12.12 -33.06 5.45
N LEU A 127 13.29 -33.68 5.61
CA LEU A 127 14.38 -33.12 6.40
C LEU A 127 14.86 -31.78 5.81
N VAL A 128 15.12 -31.72 4.50
CA VAL A 128 15.53 -30.47 3.81
C VAL A 128 14.44 -29.41 3.93
N VAL A 129 13.17 -29.76 3.67
CA VAL A 129 12.04 -28.83 3.82
C VAL A 129 11.96 -28.25 5.23
N ARG A 130 12.11 -29.10 6.26
CA ARG A 130 12.15 -28.66 7.66
C ARG A 130 13.33 -27.74 7.94
N GLU A 131 14.50 -28.03 7.38
CA GLU A 131 15.71 -27.22 7.56
C GLU A 131 15.65 -25.89 6.81
N ILE A 132 14.98 -25.80 5.66
CA ILE A 132 14.67 -24.53 4.99
C ILE A 132 13.85 -23.63 5.92
N PHE A 133 12.84 -24.16 6.61
CA PHE A 133 12.06 -23.39 7.58
C PHE A 133 12.86 -22.96 8.80
N LYS A 134 13.69 -23.86 9.33
CA LYS A 134 14.62 -23.54 10.42
C LYS A 134 15.60 -22.44 10.00
N PHE A 135 16.13 -22.52 8.78
CA PHE A 135 17.04 -21.53 8.19
C PHE A 135 16.38 -20.17 8.04
N LYS A 136 15.14 -20.09 7.54
CA LYS A 136 14.37 -18.84 7.50
C LYS A 136 14.31 -18.16 8.86
N ASN A 137 13.88 -18.89 9.89
CA ASN A 137 13.70 -18.30 11.23
C ASN A 137 15.02 -17.85 11.85
N HIS A 138 16.08 -18.65 11.70
CA HIS A 138 17.41 -18.29 12.20
C HIS A 138 18.01 -17.12 11.44
N ALA A 139 17.84 -17.05 10.11
CA ALA A 139 18.29 -15.95 9.29
C ALA A 139 17.63 -14.63 9.69
N LEU A 140 16.30 -14.63 9.90
CA LEU A 140 15.57 -13.42 10.30
C LEU A 140 16.02 -12.92 11.68
N ARG A 141 16.13 -13.81 12.67
CA ARG A 141 16.65 -13.45 14.00
C ARG A 141 18.07 -12.93 13.94
N TYR A 142 18.94 -13.60 13.18
CA TYR A 142 20.31 -13.17 12.98
C TYR A 142 20.39 -11.72 12.45
N LEU A 143 19.55 -11.38 11.47
CA LEU A 143 19.48 -10.04 10.88
C LEU A 143 18.81 -9.00 11.80
N GLU A 144 17.91 -9.41 12.70
CA GLU A 144 17.35 -8.52 13.71
C GLU A 144 18.40 -8.15 14.77
N ASP A 145 19.12 -9.15 15.27
CA ASP A 145 20.12 -9.00 16.32
C ASP A 145 21.39 -8.29 15.81
N HIS A 146 21.77 -8.52 14.54
CA HIS A 146 23.09 -8.11 14.02
C HIS A 146 23.02 -7.28 12.74
N GLY A 147 21.83 -6.91 12.25
CA GLY A 147 21.67 -6.19 10.97
C GLY A 147 22.27 -4.78 10.93
N ARG A 148 22.77 -4.27 12.05
CA ARG A 148 23.48 -2.98 12.17
C ARG A 148 24.99 -3.12 12.37
N ASP A 149 25.47 -4.33 12.61
CA ASP A 149 26.88 -4.61 12.90
C ASP A 149 27.61 -4.99 11.61
N SER A 150 28.00 -3.96 10.85
CA SER A 150 28.62 -4.13 9.53
C SER A 150 30.04 -4.72 9.58
N ASP A 151 30.71 -4.71 10.73
CA ASP A 151 32.11 -5.16 10.90
C ASP A 151 32.22 -6.63 11.36
N ARG A 152 31.11 -7.37 11.31
CA ARG A 152 31.06 -8.73 11.84
C ARG A 152 31.75 -9.73 10.90
N ASN A 153 32.73 -10.45 11.44
CA ASN A 153 33.56 -11.41 10.70
C ASN A 153 33.06 -12.87 10.77
N GLU A 154 31.75 -13.10 10.71
CA GLU A 154 31.18 -14.46 10.70
C GLU A 154 30.95 -14.96 9.26
N THR A 155 31.47 -16.14 8.93
CA THR A 155 31.25 -16.78 7.62
C THR A 155 29.96 -17.59 7.59
N LEU A 156 29.43 -17.83 6.39
CA LEU A 156 28.25 -18.68 6.20
C LEU A 156 28.49 -20.09 6.77
N GLY A 157 29.69 -20.65 6.61
CA GLY A 157 30.06 -21.94 7.19
C GLY A 157 29.97 -21.95 8.72
N GLN A 158 30.45 -20.90 9.39
CA GLN A 158 30.35 -20.77 10.85
C GLN A 158 28.88 -20.66 11.31
N PHE A 159 28.06 -19.87 10.61
CA PHE A 159 26.63 -19.76 10.88
C PHE A 159 25.91 -21.10 10.73
N ILE A 160 26.26 -21.87 9.70
CA ILE A 160 25.67 -23.18 9.43
C ILE A 160 26.08 -24.21 10.48
N GLN A 161 27.35 -24.21 10.87
CA GLN A 161 27.90 -25.11 11.89
C GLN A 161 27.30 -24.83 13.26
N SER A 162 27.19 -23.56 13.66
CA SER A 162 26.65 -23.16 14.97
C SER A 162 25.19 -23.60 15.17
N HIS A 163 24.40 -23.63 14.09
CA HIS A 163 23.00 -24.06 14.12
C HIS A 163 22.77 -25.54 13.75
N ARG A 164 23.85 -26.29 13.47
CA ARG A 164 23.87 -27.73 13.17
C ARG A 164 22.93 -28.13 12.03
N TYR A 165 23.05 -27.51 10.85
CA TYR A 165 22.31 -27.98 9.67
C TYR A 165 22.96 -29.22 9.06
N SER A 166 22.14 -30.08 8.45
CA SER A 166 22.63 -31.27 7.77
C SER A 166 23.44 -30.95 6.50
N GLN A 167 24.35 -31.86 6.13
CA GLN A 167 25.05 -31.78 4.85
C GLN A 167 24.06 -31.82 3.66
N LEU A 168 23.00 -32.61 3.80
CA LEU A 168 21.95 -32.73 2.78
C LEU A 168 21.28 -31.38 2.48
N PHE A 169 20.97 -30.57 3.49
CA PHE A 169 20.41 -29.22 3.28
C PHE A 169 21.40 -28.29 2.59
N GLN A 170 22.69 -28.37 2.94
CA GLN A 170 23.73 -27.57 2.30
C GLN A 170 23.82 -27.91 0.81
N ASP A 171 23.93 -29.19 0.47
CA ASP A 171 24.14 -29.67 -0.90
C ASP A 171 22.88 -29.58 -1.78
N ALA A 172 21.69 -29.75 -1.20
CA ALA A 172 20.43 -29.79 -1.96
C ALA A 172 19.74 -28.42 -2.13
N TYR A 173 20.11 -27.42 -1.32
CA TYR A 173 19.43 -26.12 -1.30
C TYR A 173 20.39 -24.93 -1.19
N LEU A 174 21.17 -24.84 -0.11
CA LEU A 174 21.93 -23.62 0.20
C LEU A 174 23.04 -23.35 -0.83
N ILE A 175 23.93 -24.33 -1.03
CA ILE A 175 25.08 -24.21 -1.92
C ILE A 175 24.62 -24.02 -3.38
N PRO A 176 23.69 -24.83 -3.93
CA PRO A 176 23.17 -24.60 -5.28
C PRO A 176 22.57 -23.20 -5.49
N MET A 177 21.82 -22.68 -4.52
CA MET A 177 21.26 -21.33 -4.63
C MET A 177 22.35 -20.26 -4.64
N CYS A 178 23.31 -20.32 -3.72
CA CYS A 178 24.43 -19.37 -3.70
C CYS A 178 25.28 -19.46 -4.97
N ALA A 179 25.63 -20.68 -5.39
CA ALA A 179 26.41 -20.92 -6.60
C ALA A 179 25.71 -20.39 -7.86
N CYS A 180 24.38 -20.50 -7.93
CA CYS A 180 23.58 -19.94 -9.03
C CYS A 180 23.45 -18.41 -9.00
N ILE A 181 23.38 -17.80 -7.81
CA ILE A 181 23.25 -16.34 -7.67
C ILE A 181 24.57 -15.64 -8.04
N TRP A 182 25.69 -16.16 -7.54
CA TRP A 182 27.01 -15.54 -7.70
C TRP A 182 27.88 -16.22 -8.77
N SER A 183 27.33 -17.18 -9.51
CA SER A 183 28.03 -17.98 -10.53
C SER A 183 29.41 -18.45 -10.06
N CYS A 184 29.47 -18.98 -8.84
CA CYS A 184 30.72 -19.28 -8.14
C CYS A 184 30.88 -20.79 -7.84
N PRO A 185 32.11 -21.28 -7.67
CA PRO A 185 32.36 -22.68 -7.32
C PRO A 185 31.79 -23.00 -5.94
N PRO A 186 31.10 -24.14 -5.77
CA PRO A 186 30.52 -24.56 -4.49
C PRO A 186 31.46 -24.55 -3.29
N ASP A 187 32.73 -24.92 -3.47
CA ASP A 187 33.72 -25.00 -2.39
C ASP A 187 33.99 -23.65 -1.73
N GLY A 188 33.75 -22.54 -2.43
CA GLY A 188 33.94 -21.18 -1.92
C GLY A 188 32.74 -20.61 -1.15
N VAL A 189 31.54 -21.19 -1.32
CA VAL A 189 30.27 -20.61 -0.82
C VAL A 189 30.26 -20.47 0.69
N LEU A 190 30.76 -21.46 1.43
CA LEU A 190 30.78 -21.43 2.90
C LEU A 190 31.75 -20.37 3.46
N GLY A 191 32.67 -19.85 2.63
CA GLY A 191 33.56 -18.75 3.00
C GLY A 191 32.93 -17.35 2.86
N PHE A 192 31.71 -17.25 2.34
CA PHE A 192 31.04 -15.96 2.17
C PHE A 192 30.63 -15.34 3.51
N PRO A 193 30.57 -13.99 3.62
CA PRO A 193 30.06 -13.32 4.81
C PRO A 193 28.60 -13.73 5.09
N ALA A 194 28.30 -14.21 6.30
CA ALA A 194 26.95 -14.66 6.67
C ALA A 194 25.94 -13.51 6.54
N LEU A 195 26.28 -12.31 7.03
CA LEU A 195 25.41 -11.14 6.98
C LEU A 195 24.97 -10.79 5.56
N LEU A 196 25.87 -10.91 4.59
CA LEU A 196 25.61 -10.66 3.17
C LEU A 196 24.63 -11.67 2.60
N VAL A 197 24.93 -12.96 2.75
CA VAL A 197 24.11 -14.05 2.19
C VAL A 197 22.71 -14.02 2.79
N LEU A 198 22.61 -13.90 4.11
CA LEU A 198 21.32 -13.85 4.81
C LEU A 198 20.50 -12.61 4.43
N SER A 199 21.15 -11.45 4.31
CA SER A 199 20.48 -10.22 3.84
C SER A 199 19.97 -10.39 2.41
N PHE A 200 20.77 -10.97 1.53
CA PHE A 200 20.37 -11.22 0.14
C PHE A 200 19.16 -12.17 0.07
N PHE A 201 19.16 -13.23 0.88
CA PHE A 201 18.05 -14.19 0.93
C PHE A 201 16.76 -13.56 1.46
N ARG A 202 16.84 -12.72 2.50
CA ARG A 202 15.69 -11.95 3.00
C ARG A 202 15.15 -11.01 1.93
N ASP A 203 16.03 -10.19 1.35
CA ASP A 203 15.62 -9.08 0.49
C ASP A 203 15.09 -9.56 -0.87
N ASN A 204 15.52 -10.73 -1.34
CA ASN A 204 15.01 -11.35 -2.56
C ASN A 204 13.92 -12.41 -2.30
N HIS A 205 13.41 -12.49 -1.06
CA HIS A 205 12.39 -13.47 -0.61
C HIS A 205 12.74 -14.93 -0.94
N LEU A 206 14.03 -15.26 -0.97
CA LEU A 206 14.50 -16.63 -1.23
C LEU A 206 14.27 -17.56 -0.04
N LEU A 207 13.95 -17.00 1.14
CA LEU A 207 13.54 -17.73 2.33
C LEU A 207 12.09 -18.24 2.28
N GLU A 208 11.30 -17.83 1.28
CA GLU A 208 9.88 -18.16 1.16
C GLU A 208 9.63 -19.26 0.11
N LEU A 209 8.89 -20.30 0.49
CA LEU A 209 8.45 -21.34 -0.45
C LEU A 209 7.23 -20.91 -1.29
N PHE A 210 6.46 -19.91 -0.84
CA PHE A 210 5.24 -19.42 -1.50
C PHE A 210 5.14 -17.90 -1.40
N GLY A 211 4.61 -17.24 -2.45
CA GLY A 211 4.33 -15.80 -2.42
C GLY A 211 5.52 -14.91 -2.75
N ARG A 212 6.23 -15.23 -3.84
CA ARG A 212 7.43 -14.51 -4.29
C ARG A 212 7.09 -13.10 -4.79
N PRO A 213 8.03 -12.15 -4.67
CA PRO A 213 7.89 -10.82 -5.25
C PRO A 213 7.76 -10.94 -6.77
N GLN A 214 6.98 -10.04 -7.36
CA GLN A 214 6.92 -9.90 -8.80
C GLN A 214 8.28 -9.36 -9.30
N TRP A 215 8.98 -10.16 -10.09
CA TRP A 215 10.15 -9.71 -10.83
C TRP A 215 9.72 -9.00 -12.10
N LEU A 216 10.57 -8.09 -12.56
CA LEU A 216 10.35 -7.24 -13.72
C LEU A 216 11.56 -7.36 -14.65
N THR A 217 11.30 -7.18 -15.94
CA THR A 217 12.33 -6.99 -16.98
C THR A 217 12.02 -5.73 -17.78
N VAL A 218 13.01 -5.20 -18.50
CA VAL A 218 12.81 -4.03 -19.37
C VAL A 218 12.11 -4.47 -20.65
N LYS A 219 11.00 -3.83 -20.99
CA LYS A 219 10.27 -4.14 -22.21
C LYS A 219 11.08 -3.69 -23.43
N GLY A 220 11.27 -4.60 -24.39
CA GLY A 220 12.16 -4.40 -25.52
C GLY A 220 13.65 -4.59 -25.20
N GLY A 221 13.97 -5.14 -24.02
CA GLY A 221 15.34 -5.44 -23.59
C GLY A 221 16.11 -4.22 -23.10
N SER A 222 17.29 -4.48 -22.55
CA SER A 222 18.21 -3.48 -21.98
C SER A 222 18.63 -2.37 -22.94
N GLY A 223 18.71 -2.65 -24.25
CA GLY A 223 18.99 -1.64 -25.26
C GLY A 223 18.00 -0.47 -25.24
N SER A 224 16.75 -0.71 -24.86
CA SER A 224 15.71 0.30 -24.73
C SER A 224 16.09 1.41 -23.75
N TYR A 225 16.49 1.06 -22.52
CA TYR A 225 16.86 2.07 -21.52
C TYR A 225 18.21 2.71 -21.84
N VAL A 226 19.16 1.94 -22.37
CA VAL A 226 20.49 2.47 -22.70
C VAL A 226 20.41 3.55 -23.79
N ASN A 227 19.58 3.32 -24.82
CA ASN A 227 19.38 4.31 -25.88
C ASN A 227 18.73 5.59 -25.34
N LYS A 228 17.70 5.48 -24.49
CA LYS A 228 17.08 6.65 -23.84
C LYS A 228 18.08 7.45 -23.00
N VAL A 229 18.93 6.77 -22.23
CA VAL A 229 19.97 7.45 -21.43
C VAL A 229 20.99 8.13 -22.34
N ARG A 230 21.40 7.49 -23.45
CA ARG A 230 22.30 8.12 -24.44
C ARG A 230 21.69 9.40 -24.99
N GLU A 231 20.45 9.34 -25.47
CA GLU A 231 19.72 10.48 -26.04
C GLU A 231 19.63 11.63 -25.04
N GLU A 232 19.29 11.35 -23.78
CA GLU A 232 19.26 12.38 -22.73
C GLU A 232 20.65 12.96 -22.45
N LEU A 233 21.69 12.13 -22.33
CA LEU A 233 23.06 12.59 -22.11
C LEU A 233 23.54 13.52 -23.23
N GLU A 234 23.33 13.12 -24.49
CA GLU A 234 23.69 13.91 -25.67
C GLU A 234 22.88 15.21 -25.75
N SER A 235 21.59 15.17 -25.42
CA SER A 235 20.74 16.38 -25.34
C SER A 235 21.21 17.39 -24.28
N MET A 236 21.83 16.89 -23.20
CA MET A 236 22.44 17.71 -22.15
C MET A 236 23.89 18.13 -22.49
N GLY A 237 24.37 17.83 -23.70
CA GLY A 237 25.70 18.22 -24.17
C GLY A 237 26.84 17.34 -23.66
N CYS A 238 26.54 16.13 -23.19
CA CYS A 238 27.58 15.16 -22.83
C CYS A 238 28.22 14.58 -24.09
N GLN A 239 29.53 14.35 -24.03
CA GLN A 239 30.25 13.64 -25.10
C GLN A 239 30.33 12.16 -24.77
N VAL A 240 29.84 11.30 -25.67
CA VAL A 240 29.91 9.85 -25.52
C VAL A 240 30.90 9.29 -26.52
N LYS A 241 31.93 8.59 -26.04
CA LYS A 241 32.97 7.96 -26.85
C LYS A 241 32.91 6.44 -26.71
N THR A 242 32.39 5.76 -27.73
CA THR A 242 32.37 4.29 -27.83
C THR A 242 33.56 3.77 -28.64
N GLY A 243 33.96 2.53 -28.44
CA GLY A 243 35.15 1.95 -29.08
C GLY A 243 36.46 2.55 -28.59
N CYS A 244 36.43 3.28 -27.46
CA CYS A 244 37.52 4.08 -26.96
C CYS A 244 37.96 3.53 -25.59
N GLU A 245 38.91 2.58 -25.61
CA GLU A 245 39.49 2.01 -24.40
C GLU A 245 40.49 2.98 -23.78
N VAL A 246 40.23 3.39 -22.53
CA VAL A 246 41.18 4.20 -21.76
C VAL A 246 42.36 3.32 -21.35
N LYS A 247 43.56 3.69 -21.80
CA LYS A 247 44.81 2.95 -21.54
C LYS A 247 45.44 3.35 -20.20
N SER A 248 45.50 4.64 -19.92
CA SER A 248 46.13 5.16 -18.71
C SER A 248 45.54 6.50 -18.29
N ILE A 249 45.51 6.73 -16.98
CA ILE A 249 45.18 8.04 -16.41
C ILE A 249 46.34 8.47 -15.53
N SER A 250 46.91 9.63 -15.84
CA SER A 250 48.04 10.19 -15.09
C SER A 250 47.71 11.59 -14.58
N ARG A 251 48.25 11.94 -13.41
CA ARG A 251 48.09 13.29 -12.88
C ARG A 251 48.96 14.25 -13.68
N PHE A 252 48.36 15.34 -14.15
CA PHE A 252 49.07 16.39 -14.88
C PHE A 252 48.55 17.77 -14.43
N ASN A 253 49.44 18.56 -13.83
CA ASN A 253 49.12 19.82 -13.14
C ASN A 253 48.01 19.63 -12.07
N GLU A 254 46.96 20.44 -12.11
CA GLU A 254 45.82 20.39 -11.18
C GLU A 254 44.71 19.39 -11.61
N GLY A 255 44.90 18.69 -12.73
CA GLY A 255 43.94 17.75 -13.29
C GLY A 255 44.56 16.40 -13.70
N TYR A 256 43.85 15.71 -14.58
CA TYR A 256 44.16 14.37 -15.04
C TYR A 256 44.22 14.32 -16.56
N ARG A 257 45.27 13.68 -17.06
CA ARG A 257 45.43 13.34 -18.46
C ARG A 257 44.94 11.91 -18.68
N VAL A 258 43.95 11.78 -19.56
CA VAL A 258 43.35 10.50 -19.96
C VAL A 258 43.87 10.18 -21.36
N SER A 259 44.59 9.06 -21.49
CA SER A 259 45.11 8.58 -22.77
C SER A 259 44.37 7.31 -23.18
N ASP A 260 43.86 7.26 -24.41
CA ASP A 260 43.24 6.06 -24.96
C ASP A 260 44.24 5.15 -25.68
N VAL A 261 43.77 3.99 -26.14
CA VAL A 261 44.58 3.00 -26.88
C VAL A 261 45.00 3.48 -28.27
N ASP A 262 44.24 4.39 -28.89
CA ASP A 262 44.48 4.93 -30.22
C ASP A 262 45.47 6.12 -30.20
N GLY A 263 45.88 6.55 -29.01
CA GLY A 263 46.88 7.58 -28.78
C GLY A 263 46.31 8.99 -28.63
N SER A 264 45.00 9.15 -28.48
CA SER A 264 44.39 10.44 -28.14
C SER A 264 44.57 10.75 -26.66
N GLU A 265 44.87 12.02 -26.34
CA GLU A 265 45.04 12.49 -24.97
C GLU A 265 44.10 13.67 -24.69
N GLU A 266 43.37 13.59 -23.58
CA GLU A 266 42.49 14.67 -23.14
C GLU A 266 42.65 15.00 -21.65
N MET A 267 42.41 16.27 -21.33
CA MET A 267 42.56 16.82 -19.97
C MET A 267 41.20 16.99 -19.28
N TYR A 268 41.12 16.48 -18.05
CA TYR A 268 39.95 16.54 -17.19
C TYR A 268 40.30 17.04 -15.79
N ASP A 269 39.37 17.70 -15.13
CA ASP A 269 39.57 18.17 -13.76
C ASP A 269 39.41 17.02 -12.77
N ARG A 270 38.46 16.11 -13.04
CA ARG A 270 38.05 15.03 -12.15
C ARG A 270 37.73 13.76 -12.95
N ILE A 271 37.89 12.60 -12.32
CA ILE A 271 37.66 11.29 -12.93
C ILE A 271 36.68 10.48 -12.08
N ILE A 272 35.73 9.81 -12.72
CA ILE A 272 34.94 8.75 -12.11
C ILE A 272 35.24 7.44 -12.85
N PHE A 273 35.87 6.50 -12.16
CA PHE A 273 36.06 5.13 -12.64
C PHE A 273 34.81 4.31 -12.39
N CYS A 274 34.15 3.88 -13.46
CA CYS A 274 33.03 2.95 -13.43
C CYS A 274 33.38 1.62 -14.10
N LEU A 275 34.62 1.17 -13.86
CA LEU A 275 35.21 -0.10 -14.31
C LEU A 275 35.16 -1.16 -13.19
N HIS A 276 35.49 -2.42 -13.50
CA HIS A 276 35.80 -3.39 -12.45
C HIS A 276 37.05 -2.96 -11.69
N ALA A 277 37.13 -3.30 -10.39
CA ALA A 277 38.22 -2.83 -9.53
C ALA A 277 39.64 -3.20 -10.05
N PRO A 278 39.89 -4.43 -10.58
CA PRO A 278 41.17 -4.77 -11.21
C PRO A 278 41.47 -3.94 -12.46
N ASP A 279 40.45 -3.62 -13.26
CA ASP A 279 40.61 -2.82 -14.49
C ASP A 279 40.93 -1.36 -14.14
N ALA A 280 40.31 -0.81 -13.10
CA ALA A 280 40.66 0.51 -12.58
C ALA A 280 42.11 0.57 -12.10
N LEU A 281 42.59 -0.45 -11.37
CA LEU A 281 43.99 -0.56 -10.96
C LEU A 281 44.94 -0.68 -12.16
N LYS A 282 44.53 -1.41 -13.21
CA LYS A 282 45.31 -1.53 -14.45
C LYS A 282 45.47 -0.18 -15.16
N VAL A 283 44.40 0.62 -15.22
CA VAL A 283 44.42 1.96 -15.83
C VAL A 283 45.22 2.96 -14.99
N LEU A 284 45.16 2.87 -13.66
CA LEU A 284 45.97 3.70 -12.76
C LEU A 284 47.46 3.33 -12.81
N GLY A 285 47.80 2.05 -13.00
CA GLY A 285 49.17 1.57 -13.10
C GLY A 285 50.02 2.02 -11.90
N ALA A 286 51.17 2.63 -12.17
CA ALA A 286 52.09 3.12 -11.13
C ALA A 286 51.53 4.29 -10.31
N GLU A 287 50.45 4.94 -10.75
CA GLU A 287 49.79 6.02 -10.00
C GLU A 287 48.78 5.52 -8.95
N ALA A 288 48.55 4.22 -8.84
CA ALA A 288 47.72 3.67 -7.79
C ALA A 288 48.39 3.86 -6.42
N THR A 289 47.70 4.54 -5.50
CA THR A 289 48.16 4.73 -4.13
C THR A 289 48.12 3.42 -3.33
N HIS A 290 48.82 3.38 -2.20
CA HIS A 290 48.80 2.20 -1.32
C HIS A 290 47.38 1.84 -0.86
N ASP A 291 46.56 2.82 -0.48
CA ASP A 291 45.19 2.59 -0.06
C ASP A 291 44.29 2.12 -1.20
N GLU A 292 44.44 2.69 -2.41
CA GLU A 292 43.69 2.24 -3.58
C GLU A 292 44.05 0.79 -3.96
N LEU A 293 45.33 0.42 -3.95
CA LEU A 293 45.77 -0.96 -4.20
C LEU A 293 45.18 -1.93 -3.18
N ARG A 294 45.19 -1.55 -1.90
CA ARG A 294 44.71 -2.37 -0.79
C ARG A 294 43.18 -2.55 -0.82
N VAL A 295 42.43 -1.47 -1.05
CA VAL A 295 40.96 -1.49 -1.07
C VAL A 295 40.44 -2.12 -2.36
N LEU A 296 40.90 -1.66 -3.53
CA LEU A 296 40.42 -2.17 -4.82
C LEU A 296 40.92 -3.60 -5.10
N GLY A 297 42.10 -3.95 -4.61
CA GLY A 297 42.67 -5.31 -4.74
C GLY A 297 41.94 -6.38 -3.93
N ALA A 298 41.07 -5.99 -2.98
CA ALA A 298 40.27 -6.93 -2.20
C ALA A 298 39.09 -7.53 -2.99
N PHE A 299 38.65 -6.87 -4.07
CA PHE A 299 37.53 -7.34 -4.90
C PHE A 299 38.03 -8.37 -5.93
N LYS A 300 37.69 -9.64 -5.69
CA LYS A 300 38.06 -10.76 -6.56
C LYS A 300 36.99 -11.05 -7.60
N TYR A 301 37.43 -11.55 -8.75
CA TYR A 301 36.58 -11.90 -9.88
C TYR A 301 36.87 -13.33 -10.34
N ILE A 302 35.84 -14.03 -10.82
CA ILE A 302 35.95 -15.34 -11.45
C ILE A 302 35.62 -15.25 -12.93
N ASN A 303 36.41 -15.90 -13.78
CA ASN A 303 36.15 -15.97 -15.21
C ASN A 303 35.23 -17.16 -15.51
N SER A 304 34.31 -16.99 -16.45
CA SER A 304 33.40 -18.04 -16.88
C SER A 304 33.20 -18.03 -18.39
N ASP A 305 33.12 -19.24 -18.95
CA ASP A 305 32.73 -19.49 -20.33
C ASP A 305 31.21 -19.52 -20.41
N VAL A 306 30.65 -18.74 -21.32
CA VAL A 306 29.19 -18.65 -21.48
C VAL A 306 28.80 -18.97 -22.91
N TYR A 307 27.80 -19.84 -23.03
CA TYR A 307 27.25 -20.30 -24.29
C TYR A 307 25.77 -19.92 -24.36
N PHE A 308 25.37 -19.30 -25.46
CA PHE A 308 23.98 -19.11 -25.85
C PHE A 308 23.63 -20.18 -26.90
N HIS A 309 22.63 -21.01 -26.64
CA HIS A 309 22.34 -22.22 -27.40
C HIS A 309 20.86 -22.68 -27.25
N CYS A 310 20.49 -23.78 -27.90
CA CYS A 310 19.15 -24.39 -27.84
C CYS A 310 19.14 -25.86 -27.40
N ASP A 311 20.20 -26.29 -26.73
CA ASP A 311 20.39 -27.67 -26.26
C ASP A 311 19.63 -27.95 -24.95
N GLU A 312 18.48 -28.60 -25.07
CA GLU A 312 17.64 -29.00 -23.93
C GLU A 312 18.28 -30.04 -23.01
N SER A 313 19.35 -30.74 -23.44
CA SER A 313 20.04 -31.70 -22.58
C SER A 313 20.79 -31.05 -21.42
N LEU A 314 20.99 -29.73 -21.48
CA LEU A 314 21.49 -28.87 -20.40
C LEU A 314 20.33 -28.24 -19.62
N MET A 315 19.25 -28.99 -19.40
CA MET A 315 18.14 -28.65 -18.49
C MET A 315 17.91 -29.81 -17.53
N PRO A 316 17.16 -29.62 -16.41
CA PRO A 316 16.77 -30.73 -15.54
C PRO A 316 16.07 -31.84 -16.33
N GLN A 317 16.29 -33.11 -15.96
CA GLN A 317 15.73 -34.25 -16.71
C GLN A 317 14.20 -34.23 -16.68
N ASN A 318 13.62 -33.80 -15.56
CA ASN A 318 12.19 -33.62 -15.44
C ASN A 318 11.77 -32.19 -15.85
N SER A 319 10.97 -32.08 -16.90
CA SER A 319 10.45 -30.80 -17.40
C SER A 319 9.58 -30.04 -16.39
N TYR A 320 8.97 -30.72 -15.40
CA TYR A 320 8.26 -30.05 -14.32
C TYR A 320 9.18 -29.26 -13.37
N ALA A 321 10.46 -29.62 -13.32
CA ALA A 321 11.47 -28.90 -12.54
C ALA A 321 12.02 -27.67 -13.28
N TRP A 322 11.79 -27.54 -14.60
CA TRP A 322 12.32 -26.42 -15.38
C TRP A 322 11.89 -25.08 -14.80
N SER A 323 12.89 -24.24 -14.57
CA SER A 323 12.77 -22.92 -13.99
C SER A 323 13.59 -21.93 -14.82
N SER A 324 13.52 -20.63 -14.54
CA SER A 324 14.31 -19.66 -15.29
C SER A 324 15.80 -19.76 -15.01
N ARG A 325 16.17 -20.27 -13.83
CA ARG A 325 17.54 -20.60 -13.46
C ARG A 325 17.62 -22.06 -13.01
N ASN A 326 18.52 -22.82 -13.61
CA ASN A 326 18.64 -24.25 -13.38
C ASN A 326 20.07 -24.61 -13.00
N PHE A 327 20.26 -25.04 -11.77
CA PHE A 327 21.55 -25.58 -11.30
C PHE A 327 21.65 -27.05 -11.69
N LEU A 328 22.69 -27.41 -12.46
CA LEU A 328 22.88 -28.76 -13.01
C LEU A 328 24.02 -29.54 -12.34
N GLY A 329 24.73 -28.91 -11.40
CA GLY A 329 25.85 -29.49 -10.67
C GLY A 329 27.17 -28.75 -10.88
N THR A 330 28.26 -29.44 -10.58
CA THR A 330 29.64 -28.95 -10.74
C THR A 330 30.37 -29.71 -11.86
N THR A 331 31.25 -29.00 -12.55
CA THR A 331 32.29 -29.58 -13.40
C THR A 331 33.59 -29.69 -12.60
N SER A 332 34.69 -30.12 -13.22
CA SER A 332 35.99 -30.34 -12.56
C SER A 332 36.56 -29.13 -11.80
N SER A 333 36.04 -27.93 -12.03
CA SER A 333 36.47 -26.69 -11.33
C SER A 333 35.36 -25.64 -11.13
N ASP A 334 34.21 -25.75 -11.80
CA ASP A 334 33.24 -24.64 -11.92
C ASP A 334 31.78 -25.09 -11.77
N VAL A 335 30.87 -24.12 -11.61
CA VAL A 335 29.43 -24.35 -11.53
C VAL A 335 28.79 -24.38 -12.91
N CYS A 336 27.91 -25.37 -13.16
CA CYS A 336 27.10 -25.44 -14.37
C CYS A 336 25.68 -24.92 -14.09
N VAL A 337 25.33 -23.78 -14.68
CA VAL A 337 24.02 -23.13 -14.51
C VAL A 337 23.45 -22.75 -15.86
N THR A 338 22.18 -23.11 -16.10
CA THR A 338 21.45 -22.79 -17.33
C THR A 338 20.29 -21.85 -17.06
N TYR A 339 20.26 -20.73 -17.79
CA TYR A 339 19.20 -19.74 -17.79
C TYR A 339 18.26 -19.99 -18.97
N TRP A 340 16.96 -20.06 -18.70
CA TRP A 340 15.94 -20.18 -19.73
C TRP A 340 15.36 -18.81 -20.07
N LEU A 341 15.83 -18.23 -21.18
CA LEU A 341 15.57 -16.84 -21.52
C LEU A 341 14.11 -16.57 -21.93
N ASN A 342 13.41 -17.56 -22.50
CA ASN A 342 12.05 -17.35 -22.96
C ASN A 342 11.12 -16.89 -21.85
N ILE A 343 11.22 -17.52 -20.68
CA ILE A 343 10.37 -17.18 -19.52
C ILE A 343 10.90 -15.99 -18.73
N LEU A 344 12.20 -15.69 -18.82
CA LEU A 344 12.79 -14.48 -18.21
C LEU A 344 12.38 -13.21 -18.93
N GLN A 345 12.25 -13.28 -20.26
CA GLN A 345 12.06 -12.14 -21.15
C GLN A 345 10.74 -12.17 -21.91
N ASN A 346 9.82 -13.07 -21.55
CA ASN A 346 8.53 -13.25 -22.21
C ASN A 346 8.63 -13.47 -23.73
N ILE A 347 9.66 -14.20 -24.19
CA ILE A 347 9.84 -14.51 -25.61
C ILE A 347 8.86 -15.60 -26.01
N GLU A 348 7.94 -15.24 -26.90
CA GLU A 348 6.97 -16.15 -27.51
C GLU A 348 7.63 -16.96 -28.64
N SER A 349 8.37 -17.99 -28.27
CA SER A 349 8.98 -18.94 -29.20
C SER A 349 8.79 -20.38 -28.72
N PRO A 350 8.44 -21.34 -29.59
CA PRO A 350 8.38 -22.75 -29.24
C PRO A 350 9.78 -23.34 -28.98
N ARG A 351 10.84 -22.69 -29.49
CA ARG A 351 12.23 -23.12 -29.33
C ARG A 351 12.82 -22.55 -28.03
N PRO A 352 13.53 -23.34 -27.22
CA PRO A 352 14.17 -22.84 -26.01
C PRO A 352 15.45 -22.08 -26.33
N PHE A 353 15.53 -20.85 -25.84
CA PHE A 353 16.72 -20.02 -25.84
C PHE A 353 17.39 -20.13 -24.47
N LEU A 354 18.57 -20.73 -24.44
CA LEU A 354 19.28 -21.12 -23.22
C LEU A 354 20.65 -20.46 -23.13
N VAL A 355 21.01 -19.98 -21.95
CA VAL A 355 22.37 -19.51 -21.65
C VAL A 355 22.97 -20.37 -20.56
N THR A 356 24.05 -21.09 -20.87
CA THR A 356 24.73 -21.96 -19.92
C THR A 356 26.12 -21.45 -19.58
N PHE A 357 26.40 -21.35 -18.28
CA PHE A 357 27.70 -21.02 -17.72
C PHE A 357 28.48 -22.31 -17.47
N ASN A 358 29.74 -22.33 -17.92
CA ASN A 358 30.72 -23.41 -17.71
C ASN A 358 30.15 -24.83 -17.92
N PRO A 359 29.54 -25.13 -19.09
CA PRO A 359 28.93 -26.43 -19.32
C PRO A 359 30.00 -27.54 -19.32
N PRO A 360 29.67 -28.77 -18.87
CA PRO A 360 30.60 -29.91 -18.84
C PRO A 360 31.05 -30.37 -20.24
N ARG A 361 30.34 -29.94 -21.28
CA ARG A 361 30.60 -30.19 -22.69
C ARG A 361 30.18 -28.96 -23.50
N VAL A 362 30.67 -28.83 -24.72
CA VAL A 362 30.13 -27.82 -25.64
C VAL A 362 28.64 -28.16 -25.91
N PRO A 363 27.70 -27.22 -25.73
CA PRO A 363 26.30 -27.45 -26.00
C PRO A 363 26.04 -27.71 -27.49
N ASP A 364 24.96 -28.43 -27.80
CA ASP A 364 24.50 -28.54 -29.18
C ASP A 364 23.80 -27.23 -29.63
N HIS A 365 23.83 -26.93 -30.94
CA HIS A 365 23.20 -25.72 -31.51
C HIS A 365 23.61 -24.40 -30.84
N VAL A 366 24.92 -24.15 -30.72
CA VAL A 366 25.46 -22.88 -30.20
C VAL A 366 25.19 -21.73 -31.16
N LEU A 367 24.61 -20.66 -30.63
CA LEU A 367 24.34 -19.39 -31.32
C LEU A 367 25.45 -18.37 -31.05
N LEU A 368 25.98 -18.32 -29.82
CA LEU A 368 27.07 -17.42 -29.43
C LEU A 368 27.90 -17.98 -28.28
N LYS A 369 29.23 -17.80 -28.31
CA LYS A 369 30.16 -18.04 -27.19
C LYS A 369 30.87 -16.76 -26.80
N TRP A 370 31.03 -16.50 -25.50
CA TRP A 370 31.91 -15.45 -25.00
C TRP A 370 32.48 -15.77 -23.62
N HIS A 371 33.42 -14.95 -23.17
CA HIS A 371 34.05 -15.03 -21.84
C HIS A 371 33.63 -13.82 -21.00
N THR A 372 33.40 -14.01 -19.71
CA THR A 372 32.94 -12.96 -18.79
C THR A 372 33.53 -13.17 -17.39
N SER A 373 33.71 -12.11 -16.61
CA SER A 373 34.31 -12.16 -15.27
C SER A 373 33.43 -11.59 -14.16
N HIS A 374 32.93 -12.38 -13.22
CA HIS A 374 31.95 -11.92 -12.22
C HIS A 374 32.60 -11.67 -10.85
N PRO A 375 32.21 -10.62 -10.12
CA PRO A 375 32.72 -10.39 -8.77
C PRO A 375 32.19 -11.46 -7.82
N ILE A 376 33.06 -11.96 -6.93
CA ILE A 376 32.69 -12.97 -5.93
C ILE A 376 32.66 -12.37 -4.52
N PRO A 377 31.65 -12.71 -3.69
CA PRO A 377 31.64 -12.33 -2.30
C PRO A 377 32.86 -12.86 -1.54
N SER A 378 33.42 -12.03 -0.65
CA SER A 378 34.46 -12.47 0.28
C SER A 378 34.49 -11.56 1.51
N MET A 379 35.08 -12.06 2.60
CA MET A 379 35.31 -11.25 3.80
C MET A 379 36.17 -10.02 3.51
N ALA A 380 37.20 -10.18 2.66
CA ALA A 380 38.06 -9.08 2.24
C ALA A 380 37.28 -8.00 1.49
N ALA A 381 36.42 -8.40 0.54
CA ALA A 381 35.57 -7.49 -0.22
C ALA A 381 34.55 -6.77 0.68
N ALA A 382 33.91 -7.47 1.62
CA ALA A 382 32.97 -6.86 2.57
C ALA A 382 33.64 -5.78 3.45
N LYS A 383 34.85 -6.05 3.93
CA LYS A 383 35.64 -5.05 4.68
C LYS A 383 36.07 -3.88 3.80
N ALA A 384 36.55 -4.16 2.59
CA ALA A 384 36.95 -3.13 1.64
C ALA A 384 35.80 -2.18 1.29
N THR A 385 34.57 -2.66 1.18
CA THR A 385 33.38 -1.83 0.96
C THR A 385 33.20 -0.77 2.05
N LEU A 386 33.45 -1.09 3.32
CA LEU A 386 33.37 -0.14 4.44
C LEU A 386 34.48 0.92 4.39
N GLU A 387 35.60 0.58 3.77
CA GLU A 387 36.78 1.43 3.67
C GLU A 387 36.84 2.25 2.36
N LEU A 388 35.86 2.10 1.45
CA LEU A 388 35.83 2.86 0.19
C LEU A 388 35.86 4.38 0.42
N ASN A 389 35.23 4.89 1.48
CA ASN A 389 35.24 6.31 1.85
C ASN A 389 36.66 6.85 2.13
N ASN A 390 37.63 5.97 2.38
CA ASN A 390 39.03 6.35 2.57
C ASN A 390 39.71 6.74 1.25
N ILE A 391 39.21 6.25 0.11
CA ILE A 391 39.79 6.53 -1.22
C ILE A 391 38.89 7.43 -2.09
N GLN A 392 37.57 7.45 -1.86
CA GLN A 392 36.62 8.26 -2.62
C GLN A 392 36.94 9.77 -2.54
N GLY A 393 37.15 10.40 -3.70
CA GLY A 393 37.29 11.84 -3.86
C GLY A 393 38.56 12.47 -3.28
N LYS A 394 39.41 11.73 -2.57
CA LYS A 394 40.58 12.27 -1.84
C LYS A 394 41.56 13.04 -2.71
N ARG A 395 41.74 12.58 -3.95
CA ARG A 395 42.59 13.24 -4.96
C ARG A 395 41.81 13.70 -6.19
N GLY A 396 40.49 13.79 -6.12
CA GLY A 396 39.66 14.12 -7.28
C GLY A 396 39.38 12.94 -8.22
N ILE A 397 39.48 11.71 -7.69
CA ILE A 397 39.08 10.47 -8.35
C ILE A 397 38.00 9.78 -7.50
N TRP A 398 36.95 9.28 -8.14
CA TRP A 398 35.92 8.46 -7.51
C TRP A 398 35.87 7.10 -8.19
N PHE A 399 35.59 6.06 -7.41
CA PHE A 399 35.40 4.70 -7.90
C PHE A 399 33.93 4.32 -7.73
N CYS A 400 33.41 3.60 -8.71
CA CYS A 400 31.99 3.33 -8.87
C CYS A 400 31.85 1.96 -9.54
N GLY A 401 30.90 1.13 -9.11
CA GLY A 401 30.67 -0.15 -9.80
C GLY A 401 29.88 -1.17 -8.99
N PRO A 402 29.51 -2.29 -9.63
CA PRO A 402 28.68 -3.32 -9.02
C PRO A 402 29.33 -3.99 -7.80
N TYR A 403 30.65 -3.92 -7.64
CA TYR A 403 31.40 -4.51 -6.54
C TYR A 403 31.23 -3.77 -5.20
N GLN A 404 30.67 -2.56 -5.20
CA GLN A 404 30.38 -1.79 -3.98
C GLN A 404 29.16 -2.32 -3.21
N GLY A 405 28.43 -3.28 -3.80
CA GLY A 405 27.38 -4.03 -3.15
C GLY A 405 27.21 -5.41 -3.78
N TYR A 406 26.13 -6.09 -3.43
CA TYR A 406 25.87 -7.47 -3.86
C TYR A 406 24.48 -7.66 -4.49
N ARG A 407 23.80 -6.57 -4.85
CA ARG A 407 22.46 -6.51 -5.46
C ARG A 407 22.51 -6.15 -6.95
N PHE A 408 23.66 -6.34 -7.59
CA PHE A 408 23.87 -6.16 -9.02
C PHE A 408 23.46 -4.76 -9.53
N HIS A 409 22.23 -4.61 -10.05
CA HIS A 409 21.78 -3.43 -10.77
C HIS A 409 21.51 -2.23 -9.86
N GLU A 410 20.89 -2.44 -8.70
CA GLU A 410 20.61 -1.36 -7.76
C GLU A 410 21.89 -0.74 -7.22
N ASP A 411 22.84 -1.58 -6.81
CA ASP A 411 24.10 -1.11 -6.24
C ASP A 411 24.97 -0.42 -7.31
N SER A 412 24.85 -0.83 -8.58
CA SER A 412 25.47 -0.10 -9.69
C SER A 412 24.93 1.33 -9.81
N VAL A 413 23.59 1.49 -9.81
CA VAL A 413 22.95 2.82 -9.90
C VAL A 413 23.27 3.67 -8.68
N LYS A 414 23.21 3.08 -7.47
CA LYS A 414 23.57 3.76 -6.22
C LYS A 414 25.01 4.25 -6.24
N ALA A 415 25.96 3.38 -6.57
CA ALA A 415 27.39 3.73 -6.63
C ALA A 415 27.64 4.89 -7.60
N GLY A 416 27.01 4.86 -8.78
CA GLY A 416 27.10 5.95 -9.76
C GLY A 416 26.55 7.28 -9.24
N LYS A 417 25.34 7.26 -8.69
CA LYS A 417 24.67 8.46 -8.14
C LYS A 417 25.42 9.06 -6.95
N VAL A 418 25.94 8.21 -6.06
CA VAL A 418 26.75 8.64 -4.90
C VAL A 418 28.04 9.29 -5.37
N ALA A 419 28.79 8.63 -6.25
CA ALA A 419 30.04 9.19 -6.78
C ALA A 419 29.82 10.56 -7.46
N ALA A 420 28.76 10.69 -8.26
CA ALA A 420 28.38 11.96 -8.89
C ALA A 420 27.99 13.04 -7.85
N SER A 421 27.18 12.67 -6.85
CA SER A 421 26.71 13.60 -5.82
C SER A 421 27.84 14.08 -4.91
N GLU A 422 28.75 13.19 -4.51
CA GLU A 422 29.94 13.52 -3.73
C GLU A 422 30.87 14.46 -4.50
N LEU A 423 31.09 14.21 -5.79
CA LEU A 423 31.87 15.08 -6.66
C LEU A 423 31.27 16.49 -6.72
N LEU A 424 29.94 16.60 -6.78
CA LEU A 424 29.22 17.87 -6.79
C LEU A 424 29.06 18.51 -5.40
N GLN A 425 29.49 17.82 -4.32
CA GLN A 425 29.26 18.21 -2.92
C GLN A 425 27.78 18.40 -2.58
N TRP A 426 26.90 17.59 -3.18
CA TRP A 426 25.46 17.63 -2.97
C TRP A 426 24.97 16.46 -2.12
N LYS A 427 23.82 16.65 -1.47
CA LYS A 427 23.15 15.58 -0.74
C LYS A 427 22.50 14.61 -1.71
N CYS A 428 22.89 13.33 -1.65
CA CYS A 428 22.29 12.28 -2.45
C CYS A 428 21.04 11.71 -1.75
N ASP A 429 19.85 11.95 -2.31
CA ASP A 429 18.60 11.38 -1.81
C ASP A 429 18.40 9.94 -2.35
N LEU A 430 19.18 8.99 -1.82
CA LEU A 430 18.98 7.58 -2.12
C LEU A 430 17.74 7.03 -1.41
N LEU A 431 16.92 6.29 -2.15
CA LEU A 431 15.83 5.52 -1.56
C LEU A 431 16.40 4.36 -0.75
N VAL A 432 15.93 4.21 0.48
CA VAL A 432 16.21 3.05 1.33
C VAL A 432 15.34 1.89 0.87
N ASN A 433 15.93 0.70 0.78
CA ASN A 433 15.17 -0.52 0.44
C ASN A 433 14.07 -0.73 1.51
N PRO A 434 12.79 -0.83 1.11
CA PRO A 434 11.74 -1.07 2.08
C PRO A 434 11.96 -2.45 2.72
N LYS A 435 11.80 -2.55 4.04
CA LYS A 435 11.85 -3.87 4.70
C LYS A 435 10.69 -4.72 4.16
N PRO A 436 10.97 -5.93 3.63
CA PRO A 436 9.91 -6.80 3.17
C PRO A 436 9.06 -7.26 4.35
N MET A 437 7.73 -7.21 4.20
CA MET A 437 6.80 -7.84 5.11
C MET A 437 6.92 -9.35 4.95
N VAL A 438 7.36 -10.03 6.01
CA VAL A 438 7.50 -11.49 6.03
C VAL A 438 6.39 -12.06 6.93
N PRO A 439 5.22 -12.42 6.37
CA PRO A 439 4.13 -12.96 7.18
C PRO A 439 4.52 -14.29 7.82
N SER A 440 4.02 -14.51 9.04
CA SER A 440 3.97 -15.84 9.67
C SER A 440 3.07 -16.79 8.87
N TRP A 441 3.10 -18.09 9.17
CA TRP A 441 2.26 -19.08 8.46
C TRP A 441 0.76 -18.81 8.60
N THR A 442 0.33 -18.40 9.80
CA THR A 442 -1.05 -18.02 10.07
C THR A 442 -1.46 -16.80 9.26
N GLU A 443 -0.57 -15.81 9.16
CA GLU A 443 -0.80 -14.60 8.35
C GLU A 443 -0.73 -14.88 6.86
N ALA A 444 0.16 -15.76 6.39
CA ALA A 444 0.24 -16.18 4.99
C ALA A 444 -1.01 -16.97 4.57
N GLY A 445 -1.52 -17.84 5.45
CA GLY A 445 -2.80 -18.52 5.26
C GLY A 445 -3.98 -17.54 5.22
N ALA A 446 -4.01 -16.57 6.14
CA ALA A 446 -5.01 -15.50 6.14
C ALA A 446 -4.93 -14.64 4.88
N ARG A 447 -3.72 -14.25 4.45
CA ARG A 447 -3.46 -13.50 3.21
C ARG A 447 -4.04 -14.21 2.00
N ARG A 448 -3.76 -15.51 1.85
CA ARG A 448 -4.31 -16.33 0.76
C ARG A 448 -5.84 -16.37 0.80
N LEU A 449 -6.42 -16.48 1.98
CA LEU A 449 -7.87 -16.47 2.15
C LEU A 449 -8.45 -15.11 1.74
N VAL A 450 -7.92 -14.00 2.26
CA VAL A 450 -8.34 -12.64 1.90
C VAL A 450 -8.24 -12.43 0.39
N ALA A 451 -7.08 -12.68 -0.22
CA ALA A 451 -6.86 -12.51 -1.65
C ALA A 451 -7.89 -13.31 -2.49
N ARG A 452 -8.13 -14.58 -2.16
CA ARG A 452 -9.13 -15.43 -2.84
C ARG A 452 -10.55 -14.88 -2.71
N ASN A 453 -10.88 -14.25 -1.58
CA ASN A 453 -12.20 -13.63 -1.41
C ASN A 453 -12.33 -12.32 -2.18
N PHE A 454 -11.30 -11.49 -2.18
CA PHE A 454 -11.27 -10.28 -3.01
C PHE A 454 -11.43 -10.64 -4.49
N GLU A 455 -10.70 -11.64 -4.97
CA GLU A 455 -10.80 -12.13 -6.35
C GLU A 455 -12.22 -12.61 -6.69
N ARG A 456 -12.90 -13.28 -5.76
CA ARG A 456 -14.28 -13.75 -5.96
C ARG A 456 -15.33 -12.64 -5.83
N TYR A 457 -15.08 -11.64 -5.00
CA TYR A 457 -16.06 -10.61 -4.65
C TYR A 457 -15.98 -9.38 -5.54
N MET A 458 -14.77 -8.94 -5.89
CA MET A 458 -14.52 -7.71 -6.65
C MET A 458 -14.66 -7.99 -8.15
N THR A 459 -15.90 -7.90 -8.63
CA THR A 459 -16.25 -8.00 -10.06
C THR A 459 -16.37 -6.65 -10.74
N ILE A 460 -16.70 -5.60 -9.97
CA ILE A 460 -16.92 -4.22 -10.43
C ILE A 460 -15.95 -3.30 -9.69
N GLY A 461 -15.31 -2.38 -10.40
CA GLY A 461 -14.28 -1.49 -9.84
C GLY A 461 -12.93 -2.19 -9.67
N ASN A 462 -11.89 -1.44 -9.34
CA ASN A 462 -10.54 -1.99 -9.13
C ASN A 462 -10.06 -1.73 -7.71
N VAL A 463 -9.67 -2.80 -7.01
CA VAL A 463 -8.98 -2.71 -5.73
C VAL A 463 -7.62 -3.35 -5.89
N SER A 464 -6.57 -2.62 -5.55
CA SER A 464 -5.21 -3.15 -5.48
C SER A 464 -4.71 -3.16 -4.04
N ILE A 465 -4.04 -4.23 -3.64
CA ILE A 465 -3.36 -4.34 -2.36
C ILE A 465 -1.86 -4.30 -2.65
N LEU A 466 -1.18 -3.31 -2.10
CA LEU A 466 0.27 -3.17 -2.16
C LEU A 466 0.84 -3.41 -0.76
N GLU A 467 1.53 -4.53 -0.60
CA GLU A 467 2.20 -4.86 0.65
C GLU A 467 3.50 -4.06 0.80
N GLN A 468 3.84 -3.67 2.03
CA GLN A 468 5.15 -3.12 2.36
C GLN A 468 6.17 -4.24 2.15
N GLY A 469 6.84 -4.27 1.00
CA GLY A 469 7.35 -5.53 0.48
C GLY A 469 7.11 -5.74 -1.02
N GLY A 470 6.38 -4.85 -1.69
CA GLY A 470 6.29 -4.77 -3.14
C GLY A 470 5.38 -5.80 -3.78
N THR A 471 4.94 -6.80 -3.01
CA THR A 471 3.90 -7.73 -3.45
C THR A 471 2.62 -6.96 -3.71
N THR A 472 2.14 -7.06 -4.94
CA THR A 472 0.92 -6.37 -5.39
C THR A 472 -0.12 -7.39 -5.81
N PHE A 473 -1.33 -7.26 -5.29
CA PHE A 473 -2.50 -7.96 -5.75
C PHE A 473 -3.44 -6.96 -6.41
N SER A 474 -4.06 -7.30 -7.54
CA SER A 474 -5.09 -6.48 -8.15
C SER A 474 -6.34 -7.31 -8.39
N PHE A 475 -7.49 -6.78 -8.01
CA PHE A 475 -8.79 -7.45 -8.06
C PHE A 475 -9.81 -6.58 -8.78
N GLY A 476 -10.62 -7.21 -9.63
CA GLY A 476 -11.62 -6.53 -10.45
C GLY A 476 -11.02 -5.65 -11.55
N ARG A 477 -11.89 -5.05 -12.37
CA ARG A 477 -11.52 -4.06 -13.38
C ARG A 477 -12.41 -2.83 -13.23
N ALA A 478 -11.80 -1.65 -13.38
CA ALA A 478 -12.56 -0.42 -13.53
C ALA A 478 -13.43 -0.53 -14.79
N CYS A 479 -14.69 -0.13 -14.67
CA CYS A 479 -15.67 -0.20 -15.76
C CYS A 479 -16.55 1.05 -15.70
N GLU A 480 -17.35 1.31 -16.74
CA GLU A 480 -18.27 2.46 -16.75
C GLU A 480 -19.19 2.54 -15.52
N ARG A 481 -19.61 1.38 -14.98
CA ARG A 481 -20.47 1.31 -13.77
C ARG A 481 -19.76 1.73 -12.48
N CYS A 482 -18.43 1.67 -12.44
CA CYS A 482 -17.62 2.03 -11.28
C CYS A 482 -16.18 2.35 -11.76
N PRO A 483 -15.90 3.61 -12.14
CA PRO A 483 -14.61 4.01 -12.67
C PRO A 483 -13.55 4.17 -11.57
N VAL A 484 -13.97 4.20 -10.31
CA VAL A 484 -13.10 4.44 -9.17
C VAL A 484 -12.14 3.27 -8.93
N LYS A 485 -10.92 3.63 -8.50
CA LYS A 485 -9.88 2.69 -8.08
C LYS A 485 -9.53 2.96 -6.62
N SER A 486 -9.17 1.91 -5.89
CA SER A 486 -8.65 2.04 -4.53
C SER A 486 -7.39 1.20 -4.38
N VAL A 487 -6.33 1.79 -3.82
CA VAL A 487 -5.06 1.11 -3.57
C VAL A 487 -4.79 1.11 -2.07
N ILE A 488 -4.89 -0.07 -1.47
CA ILE A 488 -4.61 -0.33 -0.06
C ILE A 488 -3.11 -0.57 0.10
N LEU A 489 -2.47 0.19 0.97
CA LEU A 489 -1.10 -0.04 1.42
C LEU A 489 -1.14 -0.87 2.69
N VAL A 490 -0.54 -2.06 2.70
CA VAL A 490 -0.47 -2.94 3.88
C VAL A 490 0.91 -2.81 4.51
N HIS A 491 0.97 -2.24 5.71
CA HIS A 491 2.19 -2.05 6.50
C HIS A 491 2.45 -3.19 7.48
N ASP A 492 1.41 -3.93 7.88
CA ASP A 492 1.50 -5.00 8.87
C ASP A 492 0.64 -6.20 8.47
N PRO A 493 1.18 -7.44 8.48
CA PRO A 493 0.47 -8.64 8.03
C PRO A 493 -0.69 -9.03 8.96
N GLN A 494 -0.77 -8.47 10.18
CA GLN A 494 -1.93 -8.63 11.06
C GLN A 494 -3.23 -8.15 10.43
N PHE A 495 -3.16 -7.24 9.44
CA PHE A 495 -4.30 -6.86 8.61
C PHE A 495 -5.09 -8.09 8.12
N TYR A 496 -4.39 -9.06 7.52
CA TYR A 496 -5.03 -10.24 6.95
C TYR A 496 -5.71 -11.09 8.02
N TRP A 497 -5.03 -11.28 9.14
CA TRP A 497 -5.58 -12.02 10.26
C TRP A 497 -6.86 -11.36 10.78
N LYS A 498 -6.81 -10.05 11.02
CA LYS A 498 -7.94 -9.26 11.53
C LYS A 498 -9.13 -9.29 10.59
N VAL A 499 -8.91 -9.12 9.30
CA VAL A 499 -9.97 -9.22 8.28
C VAL A 499 -10.62 -10.61 8.28
N VAL A 500 -9.82 -11.69 8.36
CA VAL A 500 -10.34 -13.05 8.37
C VAL A 500 -11.17 -13.33 9.63
N THR A 501 -10.71 -12.87 10.79
CA THR A 501 -11.35 -13.19 12.08
C THR A 501 -12.47 -12.23 12.48
N GLU A 502 -12.43 -10.97 12.03
CA GLU A 502 -13.32 -9.90 12.49
C GLU A 502 -14.03 -9.15 11.33
N ALA A 503 -13.84 -9.57 10.08
CA ALA A 503 -14.50 -9.04 8.88
C ALA A 503 -14.37 -7.50 8.75
N ASP A 504 -15.49 -6.78 8.56
CA ASP A 504 -15.52 -5.32 8.38
C ASP A 504 -14.98 -4.58 9.62
N LEU A 505 -15.22 -5.09 10.83
CA LEU A 505 -14.62 -4.56 12.06
C LEU A 505 -13.12 -4.80 12.10
N GLY A 506 -12.65 -5.94 11.60
CA GLY A 506 -11.23 -6.24 11.45
C GLY A 506 -10.54 -5.31 10.46
N PHE A 507 -11.22 -4.95 9.38
CA PHE A 507 -10.74 -3.95 8.43
C PHE A 507 -10.63 -2.56 9.08
N ALA A 508 -11.68 -2.09 9.75
CA ALA A 508 -11.65 -0.81 10.47
C ALA A 508 -10.56 -0.80 11.55
N TYR A 509 -10.44 -1.88 12.32
CA TYR A 509 -9.38 -2.05 13.33
C TYR A 509 -7.98 -1.94 12.71
N SER A 510 -7.77 -2.52 11.53
CA SER A 510 -6.49 -2.48 10.82
C SER A 510 -6.14 -1.07 10.34
N TYR A 511 -7.13 -0.29 9.89
CA TYR A 511 -6.92 1.12 9.55
C TYR A 511 -6.56 1.95 10.80
N ILE A 512 -7.32 1.78 11.88
CA ILE A 512 -7.15 2.51 13.15
C ILE A 512 -5.78 2.25 13.78
N ASN A 513 -5.32 0.99 13.78
CA ASN A 513 -4.01 0.64 14.34
C ASN A 513 -2.86 0.85 13.34
N GLY A 514 -3.16 1.26 12.11
CA GLY A 514 -2.16 1.59 11.10
C GLY A 514 -1.50 0.43 10.41
N TYR A 515 -2.10 -0.76 10.47
CA TYR A 515 -1.70 -1.91 9.66
C TYR A 515 -1.95 -1.68 8.18
N ILE A 516 -2.89 -0.80 7.84
CA ILE A 516 -3.13 -0.37 6.47
C ILE A 516 -3.25 1.15 6.37
N SER A 517 -2.99 1.66 5.18
CA SER A 517 -3.38 3.00 4.72
C SER A 517 -3.81 2.94 3.25
N PHE A 518 -4.03 4.09 2.62
CA PHE A 518 -4.34 4.17 1.20
C PHE A 518 -3.31 5.06 0.49
N VAL A 519 -3.04 4.78 -0.79
CA VAL A 519 -2.21 5.64 -1.64
C VAL A 519 -2.85 7.02 -1.77
N ASP A 520 -4.12 7.04 -2.17
CA ASP A 520 -4.93 8.26 -2.11
C ASP A 520 -5.44 8.45 -0.68
N LYS A 521 -4.88 9.45 0.02
CA LYS A 521 -5.25 9.75 1.39
C LYS A 521 -6.65 10.34 1.52
N ARG A 522 -7.19 10.98 0.49
CA ARG A 522 -8.50 11.65 0.51
C ARG A 522 -9.62 10.70 0.13
N GLU A 523 -9.48 10.03 -1.01
CA GLU A 523 -10.56 9.24 -1.59
C GLU A 523 -10.34 7.72 -1.50
N GLY A 524 -9.15 7.25 -1.12
CA GLY A 524 -8.83 5.81 -1.14
C GLY A 524 -9.81 4.94 -0.35
N LEU A 525 -10.10 5.31 0.90
CA LEU A 525 -11.08 4.60 1.74
C LEU A 525 -12.51 4.77 1.21
N LEU A 526 -12.87 5.99 0.80
CA LEU A 526 -14.18 6.30 0.23
C LEU A 526 -14.45 5.41 -0.99
N ASN A 527 -13.50 5.36 -1.92
CA ASN A 527 -13.59 4.55 -3.14
C ASN A 527 -13.67 3.05 -2.82
N LEU A 528 -12.93 2.56 -1.82
CA LEU A 528 -13.05 1.16 -1.40
C LEU A 528 -14.48 0.83 -0.93
N VAL A 529 -15.09 1.71 -0.14
CA VAL A 529 -16.47 1.51 0.35
C VAL A 529 -17.45 1.57 -0.82
N LEU A 530 -17.32 2.53 -1.74
CA LEU A 530 -18.14 2.61 -2.95
C LEU A 530 -18.05 1.35 -3.81
N ILE A 531 -16.83 0.84 -4.05
CA ILE A 531 -16.59 -0.41 -4.79
C ILE A 531 -17.29 -1.58 -4.07
N SER A 532 -17.17 -1.64 -2.75
CA SER A 532 -17.78 -2.71 -1.94
C SER A 532 -19.30 -2.71 -2.02
N LEU A 533 -19.92 -1.52 -2.04
CA LEU A 533 -21.36 -1.31 -2.18
C LEU A 533 -21.84 -1.64 -3.61
N ALA A 534 -21.10 -1.24 -4.64
CA ALA A 534 -21.43 -1.56 -6.03
C ALA A 534 -21.46 -3.08 -6.28
N ASN A 535 -20.46 -3.82 -5.80
CA ASN A 535 -20.42 -5.28 -5.90
C ASN A 535 -21.56 -5.97 -5.14
N ARG A 536 -21.98 -5.39 -4.00
CA ARG A 536 -23.15 -5.90 -3.24
C ARG A 536 -24.44 -5.76 -4.06
N GLY A 537 -24.63 -4.62 -4.72
CA GLY A 537 -25.79 -4.37 -5.58
C GLY A 537 -25.87 -5.34 -6.76
N GLU A 538 -24.75 -5.56 -7.46
CA GLU A 538 -24.72 -6.47 -8.62
C GLU A 538 -25.02 -7.92 -8.23
N ARG A 539 -24.42 -8.41 -7.14
CA ARG A 539 -24.70 -9.76 -6.65
C ARG A 539 -26.16 -9.95 -6.27
N LYS A 540 -26.80 -8.93 -5.71
CA LYS A 540 -28.24 -8.96 -5.43
C LYS A 540 -29.03 -9.13 -6.73
N ARG A 541 -28.73 -8.34 -7.78
CA ARG A 541 -29.38 -8.45 -9.11
C ARG A 541 -29.23 -9.85 -9.71
N LEU A 542 -28.02 -10.42 -9.66
CA LEU A 542 -27.74 -11.78 -10.16
C LEU A 542 -28.47 -12.85 -9.34
N SER A 543 -28.64 -12.64 -8.04
CA SER A 543 -29.27 -13.61 -7.14
C SER A 543 -30.80 -13.60 -7.14
N SER A 544 -31.45 -12.49 -7.51
CA SER A 544 -32.91 -12.43 -7.68
C SER A 544 -33.43 -13.37 -8.79
N ALA A 545 -32.54 -13.94 -9.61
CA ALA A 545 -32.84 -15.00 -10.57
C ALA A 545 -32.82 -16.44 -9.97
N SER A 546 -32.46 -16.61 -8.69
CA SER A 546 -32.37 -17.92 -8.01
C SER A 546 -33.02 -17.85 -6.62
N LYS A 547 -34.06 -18.66 -6.38
CA LYS A 547 -34.77 -18.80 -5.07
C LYS A 547 -33.93 -19.54 -4.01
N SER A 548 -32.64 -19.20 -3.89
CA SER A 548 -31.75 -19.80 -2.90
C SER A 548 -31.47 -18.82 -1.77
N SER A 549 -31.74 -19.26 -0.54
CA SER A 549 -31.57 -18.54 0.74
C SER A 549 -30.11 -18.24 1.12
N TYR A 550 -29.16 -18.50 0.22
CA TYR A 550 -27.71 -18.36 0.42
C TYR A 550 -27.16 -16.93 0.28
N VAL A 551 -27.98 -15.93 -0.06
CA VAL A 551 -27.54 -14.56 -0.43
C VAL A 551 -27.35 -13.62 0.79
N ARG A 552 -27.32 -14.14 2.01
CA ARG A 552 -27.31 -13.31 3.23
C ARG A 552 -25.96 -12.65 3.61
N LYS A 553 -24.93 -12.69 2.77
CA LYS A 553 -23.53 -12.56 3.21
C LYS A 553 -22.81 -11.39 2.53
N GLY A 554 -22.07 -10.57 3.30
CA GLY A 554 -21.18 -9.53 2.77
C GLY A 554 -20.03 -10.13 1.96
N TRP A 555 -18.98 -9.35 1.66
CA TRP A 555 -17.82 -9.85 0.93
C TRP A 555 -17.06 -10.97 1.64
N TRP A 556 -17.28 -11.10 2.95
CA TRP A 556 -16.79 -12.18 3.77
C TRP A 556 -17.93 -12.83 4.59
N THR A 557 -17.91 -14.16 4.70
CA THR A 557 -18.50 -14.84 5.87
C THR A 557 -17.46 -15.75 6.50
N PRO A 558 -17.07 -15.49 7.75
CA PRO A 558 -16.05 -16.28 8.42
C PRO A 558 -16.46 -17.74 8.66
N PHE A 559 -15.47 -18.61 8.83
CA PHE A 559 -15.61 -20.00 9.28
C PHE A 559 -16.10 -20.02 10.75
N LEU A 560 -17.17 -20.77 11.05
CA LEU A 560 -17.99 -20.63 12.27
C LEU A 560 -17.25 -20.80 13.63
N GLY A 561 -16.11 -21.50 13.69
CA GLY A 561 -15.48 -21.89 14.97
C GLY A 561 -14.64 -20.80 15.67
N ILE A 562 -13.65 -20.23 15.00
CA ILE A 562 -12.68 -19.28 15.60
C ILE A 562 -13.29 -17.86 15.69
N THR A 563 -14.17 -17.52 14.76
CA THR A 563 -14.77 -16.18 14.63
C THR A 563 -15.89 -15.93 15.64
N GLY A 564 -16.63 -16.97 16.04
CA GLY A 564 -17.70 -16.82 17.04
C GLY A 564 -17.18 -16.25 18.37
N VAL A 565 -15.99 -16.71 18.81
CA VAL A 565 -15.36 -16.27 20.06
C VAL A 565 -14.82 -14.83 19.94
N ALA A 566 -14.09 -14.52 18.87
CA ALA A 566 -13.56 -13.17 18.65
C ALA A 566 -14.67 -12.11 18.49
N PHE A 567 -15.81 -12.50 17.91
CA PHE A 567 -16.95 -11.62 17.66
C PHE A 567 -17.93 -11.54 18.85
N ALA A 568 -17.94 -12.53 19.74
CA ALA A 568 -18.81 -12.56 20.93
C ALA A 568 -18.67 -11.31 21.81
N LYS A 569 -17.44 -10.80 21.96
CA LYS A 569 -17.17 -9.56 22.72
C LYS A 569 -17.97 -8.36 22.18
N TYR A 570 -18.15 -8.25 20.86
CA TYR A 570 -18.90 -7.16 20.22
C TYR A 570 -20.40 -7.33 20.41
N ILE A 571 -20.90 -8.58 20.35
CA ILE A 571 -22.32 -8.88 20.60
C ILE A 571 -22.69 -8.54 22.05
N LEU A 572 -21.88 -8.97 23.02
CA LEU A 572 -22.11 -8.68 24.44
C LEU A 572 -22.07 -7.17 24.73
N ARG A 573 -21.09 -6.45 24.18
CA ARG A 573 -21.00 -4.98 24.28
C ARG A 573 -22.23 -4.31 23.67
N HIS A 574 -22.65 -4.72 22.48
CA HIS A 574 -23.80 -4.15 21.79
C HIS A 574 -25.09 -4.33 22.61
N ALA A 575 -25.34 -5.53 23.15
CA ALA A 575 -26.50 -5.81 23.99
C ALA A 575 -26.54 -4.95 25.28
N SER A 576 -25.37 -4.58 25.83
CA SER A 576 -25.28 -3.76 27.05
C SER A 576 -25.64 -2.27 26.85
N ARG A 577 -25.61 -1.77 25.60
CA ARG A 577 -25.68 -0.34 25.23
C ARG A 577 -27.09 0.15 24.83
N LYS A 578 -28.17 -0.52 25.24
CA LYS A 578 -29.55 -0.08 24.96
C LYS A 578 -29.86 1.32 25.56
N ASN A 579 -30.70 2.11 24.88
CA ASN A 579 -31.04 3.50 25.25
C ASN A 579 -32.24 3.62 26.22
N SER A 580 -32.21 2.84 27.31
CA SER A 580 -33.10 3.10 28.45
C SER A 580 -32.81 4.51 29.02
N VAL A 581 -33.77 5.11 29.73
CA VAL A 581 -33.61 6.46 30.33
C VAL A 581 -32.30 6.60 31.12
N SER A 582 -31.92 5.59 31.91
CA SER A 582 -30.69 5.58 32.70
C SER A 582 -29.39 5.46 31.89
N LYS A 583 -29.46 4.98 30.64
CA LYS A 583 -28.28 4.70 29.79
C LYS A 583 -28.13 5.68 28.65
N ALA A 584 -29.21 6.32 28.19
CA ALA A 584 -29.21 7.27 27.09
C ALA A 584 -28.18 8.39 27.32
N ALA A 585 -28.19 9.02 28.50
CA ALA A 585 -27.21 10.05 28.85
C ALA A 585 -25.75 9.57 28.75
N LYS A 586 -25.45 8.34 29.21
CA LYS A 586 -24.10 7.75 29.15
C LYS A 586 -23.65 7.41 27.72
N ASN A 587 -24.59 7.10 26.84
CA ASN A 587 -24.29 6.84 25.43
C ASN A 587 -24.03 8.15 24.68
N ILE A 588 -24.82 9.19 24.94
CA ILE A 588 -24.66 10.54 24.37
C ILE A 588 -23.34 11.18 24.84
N SER A 589 -23.04 11.16 26.14
CA SER A 589 -21.84 11.82 26.67
C SER A 589 -20.53 11.28 26.10
N LYS A 590 -20.46 9.98 25.80
CA LYS A 590 -19.28 9.36 25.18
C LYS A 590 -18.87 9.96 23.84
N HIS A 591 -19.81 10.54 23.10
CA HIS A 591 -19.56 11.17 21.81
C HIS A 591 -19.54 12.70 21.93
N TYR A 592 -20.57 13.28 22.56
CA TYR A 592 -20.78 14.73 22.55
C TYR A 592 -20.00 15.48 23.63
N ASP A 593 -19.55 14.80 24.69
CA ASP A 593 -18.74 15.42 25.77
C ASP A 593 -17.24 15.19 25.56
N LEU A 594 -16.81 14.88 24.33
CA LEU A 594 -15.37 14.74 24.00
C LEU A 594 -14.62 16.06 24.21
N SER A 595 -15.05 17.11 23.54
CA SER A 595 -14.59 18.50 23.72
C SER A 595 -15.27 19.42 22.70
N ASN A 596 -15.78 20.57 23.15
CA ASN A 596 -16.29 21.60 22.23
C ASN A 596 -15.19 22.17 21.33
N ASP A 597 -13.97 22.33 21.85
CA ASP A 597 -12.81 22.79 21.07
C ASP A 597 -12.48 21.79 19.96
N PHE A 598 -12.62 20.49 20.23
CA PHE A 598 -12.43 19.44 19.23
C PHE A 598 -13.42 19.55 18.07
N PHE A 599 -14.72 19.68 18.36
CA PHE A 599 -15.75 19.84 17.32
C PHE A 599 -15.53 21.13 16.52
N ALA A 600 -15.16 22.23 17.17
CA ALA A 600 -14.88 23.51 16.51
C ALA A 600 -13.72 23.47 15.51
N LEU A 601 -12.83 22.48 15.57
CA LEU A 601 -11.71 22.34 14.62
C LEU A 601 -12.15 21.88 13.23
N TYR A 602 -13.34 21.31 13.08
CA TYR A 602 -13.78 20.77 11.79
C TYR A 602 -15.22 21.12 11.39
N LEU A 603 -16.07 21.47 12.35
CA LEU A 603 -17.37 22.09 12.07
C LEU A 603 -17.20 23.54 11.62
N ASP A 604 -18.27 24.10 11.06
CA ASP A 604 -18.35 25.53 10.77
C ASP A 604 -18.63 26.34 12.07
N PRO A 605 -18.55 27.69 12.03
CA PRO A 605 -18.77 28.53 13.22
C PRO A 605 -20.12 28.33 13.91
N SER A 606 -21.12 27.79 13.21
CA SER A 606 -22.42 27.47 13.79
C SER A 606 -22.42 26.25 14.72
N MET A 607 -21.32 25.50 14.81
CA MET A 607 -21.21 24.24 15.58
C MET A 607 -22.31 23.23 15.23
N THR A 608 -22.79 23.23 13.98
CA THR A 608 -23.87 22.34 13.56
C THR A 608 -23.31 20.99 13.14
N TYR A 609 -23.56 19.96 13.96
CA TYR A 609 -23.16 18.57 13.67
C TYR A 609 -24.32 17.75 13.09
N SER A 610 -24.76 18.15 11.89
CA SER A 610 -25.85 17.55 11.08
C SER A 610 -25.66 17.99 9.62
N SER A 611 -26.38 17.41 8.66
CA SER A 611 -26.29 17.80 7.24
C SER A 611 -26.54 19.30 7.02
N GLY A 612 -25.78 19.91 6.11
CA GLY A 612 -26.14 21.19 5.48
C GLY A 612 -27.09 20.99 4.30
N ILE A 613 -27.56 22.08 3.68
CA ILE A 613 -28.27 22.07 2.38
C ILE A 613 -27.52 22.98 1.43
N PHE A 614 -26.90 22.41 0.39
CA PHE A 614 -26.03 23.12 -0.56
C PHE A 614 -26.79 23.55 -1.81
N LYS A 615 -26.48 24.73 -2.34
CA LYS A 615 -26.94 25.17 -3.67
C LYS A 615 -25.97 24.78 -4.80
N ALA A 616 -24.69 24.70 -4.48
CA ALA A 616 -23.61 24.33 -5.38
C ALA A 616 -22.54 23.54 -4.59
N GLU A 617 -21.71 22.75 -5.29
CA GLU A 617 -20.70 21.89 -4.66
C GLU A 617 -19.56 22.66 -3.97
N ASP A 618 -19.27 23.89 -4.42
CA ASP A 618 -18.18 24.73 -3.93
C ASP A 618 -18.61 25.74 -2.85
N GLU A 619 -19.89 25.71 -2.44
CA GLU A 619 -20.43 26.61 -1.44
C GLU A 619 -19.84 26.35 -0.04
N SER A 620 -19.73 27.41 0.78
CA SER A 620 -19.20 27.26 2.14
C SER A 620 -20.11 26.42 3.03
N LEU A 621 -19.50 25.61 3.89
CA LEU A 621 -20.22 24.78 4.87
C LEU A 621 -21.15 25.61 5.75
N GLU A 622 -20.72 26.79 6.20
CA GLU A 622 -21.53 27.70 7.03
C GLU A 622 -22.81 28.14 6.30
N ALA A 623 -22.72 28.57 5.04
CA ALA A 623 -23.88 28.98 4.27
C ALA A 623 -24.88 27.83 4.10
N ALA A 624 -24.37 26.62 3.82
CA ALA A 624 -25.18 25.41 3.71
C ALA A 624 -25.87 25.04 5.04
N GLN A 625 -25.19 25.19 6.17
CA GLN A 625 -25.76 24.92 7.49
C GLN A 625 -26.84 25.93 7.87
N LEU A 626 -26.58 27.23 7.68
CA LEU A 626 -27.56 28.28 7.97
C LEU A 626 -28.82 28.12 7.11
N ARG A 627 -28.67 27.69 5.85
CA ARG A 627 -29.80 27.36 4.97
C ARG A 627 -30.59 26.17 5.46
N LYS A 628 -29.93 25.11 5.93
CA LYS A 628 -30.61 23.96 6.52
C LYS A 628 -31.43 24.36 7.74
N LEU A 629 -30.87 25.19 8.63
CA LEU A 629 -31.62 25.71 9.78
C LEU A 629 -32.83 26.54 9.34
N ASP A 630 -32.69 27.37 8.31
CA ASP A 630 -33.79 28.13 7.73
C ASP A 630 -34.88 27.23 7.14
N SER A 631 -34.50 26.15 6.46
CA SER A 631 -35.45 25.16 5.97
C SER A 631 -36.31 24.57 7.10
N LEU A 632 -35.69 24.18 8.22
CA LEU A 632 -36.41 23.66 9.39
C LEU A 632 -37.38 24.71 9.99
N ILE A 633 -36.93 25.96 10.13
CA ILE A 633 -37.75 27.07 10.63
C ILE A 633 -38.94 27.34 9.71
N ASN A 634 -38.70 27.36 8.40
CA ASN A 634 -39.73 27.61 7.38
C ASN A 634 -40.77 26.48 7.35
N LYS A 635 -40.33 25.21 7.38
CA LYS A 635 -41.22 24.05 7.47
C LYS A 635 -42.04 24.03 8.76
N ALA A 636 -41.45 24.52 9.87
CA ALA A 636 -42.15 24.66 11.14
C ALA A 636 -43.16 25.82 11.14
N LYS A 637 -43.09 26.80 10.23
CA LYS A 637 -44.01 27.95 10.16
C LYS A 637 -44.18 28.63 11.53
N VAL A 638 -43.06 29.01 12.12
CA VAL A 638 -43.01 29.65 13.44
C VAL A 638 -43.44 31.11 13.32
N GLU A 639 -44.17 31.60 14.32
CA GLU A 639 -44.70 32.98 14.40
C GLU A 639 -44.33 33.52 15.78
N SER A 640 -44.37 34.85 15.96
CA SER A 640 -43.92 35.52 17.19
C SER A 640 -44.67 35.10 18.46
N GLY A 641 -45.94 34.71 18.33
CA GLY A 641 -46.76 34.24 19.46
C GLY A 641 -46.54 32.77 19.86
N HIS A 642 -45.78 32.01 19.07
CA HIS A 642 -45.60 30.57 19.31
C HIS A 642 -44.59 30.27 20.41
N HIS A 643 -44.73 29.11 21.04
CA HIS A 643 -43.71 28.47 21.86
C HIS A 643 -43.18 27.20 21.17
N VAL A 644 -41.88 27.16 20.89
CA VAL A 644 -41.21 26.05 20.21
C VAL A 644 -40.50 25.15 21.22
N LEU A 645 -40.70 23.84 21.09
CA LEU A 645 -39.87 22.82 21.73
C LEU A 645 -38.87 22.25 20.73
N ASP A 646 -37.59 22.24 21.08
CA ASP A 646 -36.53 21.60 20.32
C ASP A 646 -35.96 20.40 21.07
N ILE A 647 -36.18 19.21 20.51
CA ILE A 647 -35.77 17.95 21.10
C ILE A 647 -34.41 17.55 20.55
N GLY A 648 -33.37 17.70 21.38
CA GLY A 648 -31.97 17.51 20.98
C GLY A 648 -31.35 18.80 20.47
N SER A 649 -31.33 19.84 21.31
CA SER A 649 -31.06 21.22 20.87
C SER A 649 -29.61 21.55 20.47
N GLY A 650 -28.72 20.57 20.56
CA GLY A 650 -27.30 20.72 20.24
C GLY A 650 -26.67 21.93 20.94
N TRP A 651 -25.91 22.71 20.19
CA TRP A 651 -25.18 23.90 20.68
C TRP A 651 -26.02 25.20 20.65
N GLY A 652 -27.32 25.11 20.38
CA GLY A 652 -28.26 26.24 20.50
C GLY A 652 -28.36 27.18 19.29
N THR A 653 -27.65 26.91 18.18
CA THR A 653 -27.68 27.76 16.98
C THR A 653 -29.07 27.87 16.36
N LEU A 654 -29.83 26.77 16.31
CA LEU A 654 -31.22 26.79 15.84
C LEU A 654 -32.07 27.73 16.70
N ALA A 655 -31.94 27.64 18.03
CA ALA A 655 -32.68 28.48 18.97
C ALA A 655 -32.44 29.97 18.73
N ILE A 656 -31.15 30.37 18.67
CA ILE A 656 -30.76 31.77 18.47
C ILE A 656 -31.27 32.28 17.12
N ARG A 657 -31.09 31.51 16.05
CA ARG A 657 -31.50 31.91 14.71
C ARG A 657 -33.02 32.04 14.59
N LEU A 658 -33.76 31.07 15.13
CA LEU A 658 -35.21 31.00 15.09
C LEU A 658 -35.84 32.15 15.89
N VAL A 659 -35.38 32.39 17.13
CA VAL A 659 -35.89 33.49 17.96
C VAL A 659 -35.53 34.86 17.38
N LYS A 660 -34.32 35.05 16.83
CA LYS A 660 -33.97 36.31 16.13
C LYS A 660 -34.88 36.61 14.95
N LYS A 661 -35.29 35.58 14.20
CA LYS A 661 -36.15 35.74 13.02
C LYS A 661 -37.62 35.99 13.37
N THR A 662 -38.11 35.39 14.44
CA THR A 662 -39.56 35.30 14.71
C THR A 662 -39.99 36.03 15.96
N GLY A 663 -39.11 36.20 16.94
CA GLY A 663 -39.45 36.66 18.28
C GLY A 663 -40.24 35.65 19.11
N CYS A 664 -40.36 34.39 18.71
CA CYS A 664 -41.11 33.39 19.48
C CYS A 664 -40.43 33.04 20.83
N LYS A 665 -41.12 32.26 21.68
CA LYS A 665 -40.50 31.60 22.84
C LYS A 665 -39.90 30.25 22.44
N TYR A 666 -38.82 29.85 23.09
CA TYR A 666 -38.10 28.62 22.78
C TYR A 666 -37.69 27.85 24.03
N THR A 667 -37.96 26.54 24.02
CA THR A 667 -37.41 25.58 25.00
C THR A 667 -36.62 24.51 24.25
N GLY A 668 -35.32 24.43 24.48
CA GLY A 668 -34.46 23.35 23.96
C GLY A 668 -34.13 22.34 25.05
N ILE A 669 -34.06 21.05 24.69
CA ILE A 669 -33.63 20.01 25.63
C ILE A 669 -32.42 19.25 25.09
N THR A 670 -31.48 18.93 25.98
CA THR A 670 -30.30 18.12 25.67
C THR A 670 -29.96 17.16 26.82
N LEU A 671 -29.21 16.11 26.51
CA LEU A 671 -28.62 15.19 27.48
C LEU A 671 -27.12 15.44 27.72
N SER A 672 -26.51 16.38 27.01
CA SER A 672 -25.09 16.75 27.14
C SER A 672 -24.94 18.00 28.00
N GLU A 673 -24.19 17.88 29.09
CA GLU A 673 -23.85 19.01 29.95
C GLU A 673 -22.99 20.05 29.21
N GLU A 674 -22.08 19.59 28.34
CA GLU A 674 -21.18 20.46 27.59
C GLU A 674 -21.92 21.24 26.49
N GLN A 675 -22.92 20.64 25.86
CA GLN A 675 -23.82 21.34 24.93
C GLN A 675 -24.65 22.39 25.67
N LEU A 676 -25.22 22.05 26.83
CA LEU A 676 -26.00 22.98 27.63
C LEU A 676 -25.18 24.22 28.02
N LYS A 677 -24.00 24.02 28.61
CA LYS A 677 -23.10 25.12 29.00
C LYS A 677 -22.74 26.00 27.80
N TYR A 678 -22.48 25.38 26.64
CA TYR A 678 -22.16 26.11 25.42
C TYR A 678 -23.35 26.93 24.93
N SER A 679 -24.54 26.34 24.88
CA SER A 679 -25.75 26.96 24.34
C SER A 679 -26.25 28.10 25.22
N GLU A 680 -26.22 27.94 26.55
CA GLU A 680 -26.55 29.01 27.52
C GLU A 680 -25.61 30.21 27.36
N ARG A 681 -24.30 29.97 27.26
CA ARG A 681 -23.32 31.03 27.01
C ARG A 681 -23.62 31.77 25.71
N LYS A 682 -23.91 31.05 24.62
CA LYS A 682 -24.22 31.66 23.32
C LYS A 682 -25.53 32.45 23.32
N VAL A 683 -26.54 32.00 24.05
CA VAL A 683 -27.80 32.73 24.22
C VAL A 683 -27.58 34.01 25.01
N LYS A 684 -26.76 33.97 26.07
CA LYS A 684 -26.37 35.14 26.84
C LYS A 684 -25.58 36.15 26.01
N GLU A 685 -24.59 35.69 25.24
CA GLU A 685 -23.85 36.52 24.28
C GLU A 685 -24.78 37.17 23.24
N ALA A 686 -25.87 36.51 22.87
CA ALA A 686 -26.87 37.02 21.93
C ALA A 686 -27.95 37.91 22.58
N GLY A 687 -28.01 38.01 23.91
CA GLY A 687 -29.00 38.79 24.65
C GLY A 687 -30.43 38.25 24.56
N LEU A 688 -30.62 36.93 24.51
CA LEU A 688 -31.93 36.27 24.29
C LEU A 688 -32.40 35.39 25.46
N GLU A 689 -31.84 35.59 26.64
CA GLU A 689 -32.12 34.79 27.86
C GLU A 689 -33.59 34.90 28.32
N ASP A 690 -34.31 35.96 27.91
CA ASP A 690 -35.74 36.17 28.20
C ASP A 690 -36.66 35.30 27.34
N ARG A 691 -36.17 34.77 26.21
CA ARG A 691 -36.96 34.01 25.23
C ARG A 691 -36.51 32.59 25.03
N ILE A 692 -35.26 32.26 25.34
CA ILE A 692 -34.68 30.93 25.13
C ILE A 692 -34.35 30.30 26.48
N THR A 693 -34.92 29.12 26.72
CA THR A 693 -34.60 28.28 27.89
C THR A 693 -34.03 26.95 27.40
N PHE A 694 -32.95 26.48 28.02
CA PHE A 694 -32.43 25.13 27.80
C PHE A 694 -32.59 24.28 29.05
N LEU A 695 -32.89 23.00 28.87
CA LEU A 695 -33.03 22.03 29.96
C LEU A 695 -32.13 20.81 29.72
N LEU A 696 -31.41 20.40 30.77
CA LEU A 696 -30.71 19.12 30.80
C LEU A 696 -31.70 18.01 31.19
N CYS A 697 -32.43 17.46 30.23
CA CYS A 697 -33.37 16.38 30.49
C CYS A 697 -33.59 15.46 29.28
N ASP A 698 -34.04 14.24 29.59
CA ASP A 698 -34.52 13.30 28.58
C ASP A 698 -35.90 13.73 28.09
N TYR A 699 -36.17 13.58 26.78
CA TYR A 699 -37.46 13.94 26.17
C TYR A 699 -38.66 13.21 26.81
N ARG A 700 -38.43 12.07 27.47
CA ARG A 700 -39.44 11.30 28.23
C ARG A 700 -39.77 11.91 29.59
N ARG A 701 -39.04 12.94 30.02
CA ARG A 701 -39.11 13.56 31.35
C ARG A 701 -39.13 15.08 31.30
N ILE A 702 -39.69 15.65 30.23
CA ILE A 702 -39.82 17.10 30.10
C ILE A 702 -40.67 17.62 31.27
N PRO A 703 -40.14 18.52 32.13
CA PRO A 703 -40.74 18.85 33.43
C PRO A 703 -41.86 19.89 33.31
N THR A 704 -42.77 19.72 32.35
CA THR A 704 -43.91 20.62 32.16
C THR A 704 -45.11 19.91 31.54
N CYS A 705 -46.32 20.34 31.92
CA CYS A 705 -47.56 19.96 31.27
C CYS A 705 -47.96 20.92 30.13
N HIS A 706 -47.16 21.97 29.89
CA HIS A 706 -47.39 22.93 28.81
C HIS A 706 -47.34 22.25 27.43
N LYS A 707 -48.23 22.70 26.54
CA LYS A 707 -48.26 22.26 25.14
C LYS A 707 -47.53 23.30 24.29
N PHE A 708 -46.70 22.82 23.37
CA PHE A 708 -45.91 23.64 22.46
C PHE A 708 -46.62 23.77 21.13
N ASP A 709 -46.59 24.96 20.55
CA ASP A 709 -47.17 25.23 19.23
C ASP A 709 -46.38 24.54 18.13
N ARG A 710 -45.07 24.38 18.32
CA ARG A 710 -44.16 23.75 17.36
C ARG A 710 -43.21 22.82 18.09
N ILE A 711 -42.93 21.68 17.48
CA ILE A 711 -41.83 20.79 17.88
C ILE A 711 -40.86 20.70 16.70
N ILE A 712 -39.57 20.84 16.97
CA ILE A 712 -38.50 20.55 16.02
C ILE A 712 -37.58 19.49 16.65
N SER A 713 -37.14 18.51 15.85
CA SER A 713 -36.18 17.50 16.27
C SER A 713 -35.25 17.20 15.11
N CYS A 714 -33.97 17.52 15.25
CA CYS A 714 -32.98 17.40 14.18
C CYS A 714 -31.96 16.30 14.50
N GLU A 715 -32.01 15.18 13.77
CA GLU A 715 -31.09 14.04 13.90
C GLU A 715 -30.97 13.49 15.35
N MET A 716 -32.09 13.51 16.08
CA MET A 716 -32.19 12.98 17.46
C MET A 716 -32.66 11.52 17.48
N ILE A 717 -33.59 11.14 16.60
CA ILE A 717 -34.28 9.83 16.66
C ILE A 717 -33.32 8.64 16.46
N GLU A 718 -32.18 8.86 15.82
CA GLU A 718 -31.06 7.94 15.66
C GLU A 718 -30.49 7.47 17.00
N HIS A 719 -30.63 8.29 18.05
CA HIS A 719 -30.19 7.99 19.42
C HIS A 719 -31.31 7.43 20.31
N VAL A 720 -32.55 7.38 19.83
CA VAL A 720 -33.69 6.83 20.60
C VAL A 720 -33.59 5.31 20.69
N GLY A 721 -33.18 4.64 19.61
CA GLY A 721 -33.16 3.18 19.53
C GLY A 721 -34.50 2.57 19.10
N HIS A 722 -34.44 1.43 18.43
CA HIS A 722 -35.61 0.77 17.80
C HIS A 722 -36.79 0.57 18.77
N GLU A 723 -36.50 0.14 20.00
CA GLU A 723 -37.51 -0.21 21.01
C GLU A 723 -38.30 1.00 21.53
N TYR A 724 -37.79 2.22 21.37
CA TYR A 724 -38.34 3.43 22.03
C TYR A 724 -38.88 4.48 21.04
N MET A 725 -38.93 4.18 19.74
CA MET A 725 -39.45 5.12 18.75
C MET A 725 -40.95 5.40 18.91
N ASP A 726 -41.72 4.41 19.38
CA ASP A 726 -43.15 4.60 19.66
C ASP A 726 -43.32 5.56 20.85
N ASP A 727 -42.54 5.38 21.92
CA ASP A 727 -42.51 6.31 23.06
C ASP A 727 -42.12 7.74 22.63
N PHE A 728 -41.17 7.88 21.70
CA PHE A 728 -40.78 9.18 21.14
C PHE A 728 -41.95 9.90 20.48
N PHE A 729 -42.69 9.23 19.60
CA PHE A 729 -43.88 9.83 18.98
C PHE A 729 -45.01 10.07 19.99
N GLY A 730 -45.16 9.21 20.99
CA GLY A 730 -46.09 9.41 22.10
C GLY A 730 -45.76 10.68 22.90
N CYS A 731 -44.48 10.94 23.19
CA CYS A 731 -44.03 12.19 23.82
C CYS A 731 -44.30 13.41 22.94
N CYS A 732 -44.02 13.33 21.64
CA CYS A 732 -44.32 14.41 20.70
C CYS A 732 -45.82 14.71 20.63
N GLU A 733 -46.67 13.69 20.53
CA GLU A 733 -48.13 13.86 20.58
C GLU A 733 -48.58 14.48 21.91
N TYR A 734 -48.03 14.01 23.03
CA TYR A 734 -48.37 14.59 24.32
C TYR A 734 -47.99 16.07 24.39
N HIS A 735 -46.81 16.47 23.95
CA HIS A 735 -46.37 17.87 24.10
C HIS A 735 -46.85 18.82 23.01
N LEU A 736 -47.38 18.34 21.88
CA LEU A 736 -47.84 19.20 20.79
C LEU A 736 -49.25 19.76 21.06
N ALA A 737 -49.42 21.07 20.84
CA ALA A 737 -50.72 21.73 20.86
C ALA A 737 -51.65 21.23 19.74
N ASP A 738 -52.96 21.40 19.88
CA ASP A 738 -53.96 20.84 18.95
C ASP A 738 -53.81 21.26 17.49
N ARG A 739 -53.31 22.48 17.27
CA ARG A 739 -53.04 23.02 15.93
C ARG A 739 -51.55 23.12 15.63
N GLY A 740 -50.72 22.41 16.39
CA GLY A 740 -49.28 22.47 16.27
C GLY A 740 -48.73 21.73 15.05
N LEU A 741 -47.47 22.01 14.73
CA LEU A 741 -46.67 21.29 13.74
C LEU A 741 -45.44 20.67 14.38
N PHE A 742 -45.11 19.47 13.94
CA PHE A 742 -43.89 18.79 14.33
C PHE A 742 -42.99 18.59 13.10
N VAL A 743 -41.76 19.08 13.16
CA VAL A 743 -40.73 18.90 12.12
C VAL A 743 -39.66 17.94 12.64
N LEU A 744 -39.42 16.86 11.91
CA LEU A 744 -38.41 15.85 12.22
C LEU A 744 -37.42 15.75 11.08
N GLN A 745 -36.13 15.95 11.35
CA GLN A 745 -35.04 15.57 10.46
C GLN A 745 -34.38 14.29 10.98
N PHE A 746 -34.09 13.31 10.12
CA PHE A 746 -33.42 12.08 10.51
C PHE A 746 -32.75 11.34 9.36
N ILE A 747 -31.59 10.78 9.65
CA ILE A 747 -30.87 9.86 8.80
C ILE A 747 -31.63 8.53 8.74
N ALA A 748 -31.88 8.04 7.54
CA ALA A 748 -32.63 6.82 7.29
C ALA A 748 -31.80 5.77 6.54
N MET A 749 -32.01 4.52 6.92
CA MET A 749 -31.56 3.35 6.20
C MET A 749 -32.71 2.80 5.33
N PRO A 750 -32.45 2.27 4.13
CA PRO A 750 -33.44 1.53 3.36
C PRO A 750 -34.03 0.36 4.17
N GLU A 751 -35.33 0.13 4.01
CA GLU A 751 -36.08 -0.87 4.79
C GLU A 751 -35.45 -2.27 4.72
N GLU A 752 -35.01 -2.67 3.52
CA GLU A 752 -34.37 -3.98 3.30
C GLU A 752 -33.06 -4.20 4.08
N LEU A 753 -32.42 -3.13 4.55
CA LEU A 753 -31.20 -3.18 5.35
C LEU A 753 -31.49 -3.03 6.85
N TYR A 754 -32.65 -2.50 7.23
CA TYR A 754 -32.94 -2.04 8.58
C TYR A 754 -32.74 -3.14 9.64
N ASP A 755 -33.42 -4.28 9.51
CA ASP A 755 -33.31 -5.39 10.47
C ASP A 755 -31.89 -5.94 10.59
N ARG A 756 -31.18 -6.03 9.46
CA ARG A 756 -29.80 -6.52 9.43
C ARG A 756 -28.87 -5.56 10.16
N MET A 757 -28.97 -4.26 9.89
CA MET A 757 -28.08 -3.24 10.43
C MET A 757 -28.38 -2.98 11.91
N ARG A 758 -29.65 -3.00 12.33
CA ARG A 758 -30.01 -2.76 13.74
C ARG A 758 -29.53 -3.89 14.68
N LEU A 759 -29.56 -5.15 14.23
CA LEU A 759 -29.20 -6.31 15.06
C LEU A 759 -27.70 -6.60 15.10
N ARG A 760 -26.91 -6.05 14.17
CA ARG A 760 -25.48 -6.35 14.07
C ARG A 760 -24.60 -5.31 14.80
N PRO A 761 -23.53 -5.77 15.48
CA PRO A 761 -22.42 -4.90 15.87
C PRO A 761 -21.66 -4.45 14.63
N GLU A 762 -21.43 -3.15 14.51
CA GLU A 762 -20.77 -2.53 13.36
C GLU A 762 -19.91 -1.35 13.82
N PHE A 763 -19.03 -0.88 12.93
CA PHE A 763 -18.04 0.16 13.23
C PHE A 763 -18.67 1.37 13.92
N MET A 764 -19.77 1.90 13.38
CA MET A 764 -20.48 3.05 13.93
C MET A 764 -20.88 2.84 15.39
N LYS A 765 -21.48 1.71 15.73
CA LYS A 765 -21.96 1.42 17.11
C LYS A 765 -20.84 1.08 18.09
N GLU A 766 -19.69 0.63 17.58
CA GLU A 766 -18.55 0.26 18.41
C GLU A 766 -17.64 1.45 18.71
N TYR A 767 -17.41 2.32 17.73
CA TYR A 767 -16.40 3.38 17.80
C TYR A 767 -16.95 4.80 17.87
N ILE A 768 -18.13 5.09 17.29
CA ILE A 768 -18.61 6.48 17.11
C ILE A 768 -19.89 6.77 17.90
N PHE A 769 -20.96 6.02 17.66
CA PHE A 769 -22.29 6.21 18.26
C PHE A 769 -22.76 4.96 19.02
N PRO A 770 -22.25 4.72 20.25
CA PRO A 770 -22.71 3.64 21.11
C PRO A 770 -24.24 3.70 21.32
N GLY A 771 -24.95 2.63 20.98
CA GLY A 771 -26.41 2.58 21.10
C GLY A 771 -27.19 3.23 19.96
N GLY A 772 -26.51 3.85 18.98
CA GLY A 772 -27.16 4.44 17.82
C GLY A 772 -27.90 3.40 16.95
N CYS A 773 -29.04 3.82 16.40
CA CYS A 773 -29.91 3.03 15.53
C CYS A 773 -30.53 3.94 14.46
N LEU A 774 -29.99 3.89 13.24
CA LEU A 774 -30.61 4.55 12.09
C LEU A 774 -31.97 3.91 11.80
N PRO A 775 -33.10 4.63 11.88
CA PRO A 775 -34.40 4.10 11.51
C PRO A 775 -34.51 3.85 10.00
N SER A 776 -35.57 3.17 9.60
CA SER A 776 -36.09 3.24 8.24
C SER A 776 -37.31 4.16 8.19
N LEU A 777 -37.63 4.69 7.01
CA LEU A 777 -38.84 5.50 6.81
C LEU A 777 -40.11 4.72 7.24
N ALA A 778 -40.20 3.43 6.91
CA ALA A 778 -41.35 2.61 7.30
C ALA A 778 -41.45 2.44 8.82
N ARG A 779 -40.31 2.26 9.51
CA ARG A 779 -40.30 2.20 10.99
C ARG A 779 -40.75 3.51 11.62
N VAL A 780 -40.31 4.66 11.11
CA VAL A 780 -40.72 5.99 11.61
C VAL A 780 -42.22 6.19 11.43
N VAL A 781 -42.76 5.91 10.23
CA VAL A 781 -44.20 6.04 9.97
C VAL A 781 -45.00 5.09 10.86
N SER A 782 -44.55 3.84 11.03
CA SER A 782 -45.21 2.88 11.93
C SER A 782 -45.19 3.32 13.39
N ALA A 783 -44.06 3.86 13.88
CA ALA A 783 -43.97 4.40 15.24
C ALA A 783 -44.97 5.54 15.46
N MET A 784 -45.02 6.45 14.49
CA MET A 784 -45.93 7.59 14.49
C MET A 784 -47.38 7.12 14.51
N THR A 785 -47.79 6.20 13.64
CA THR A 785 -49.18 5.71 13.58
C THR A 785 -49.59 4.94 14.83
N ASN A 786 -48.67 4.22 15.47
CA ASN A 786 -48.97 3.43 16.67
C ASN A 786 -49.17 4.30 17.91
N ALA A 787 -48.38 5.37 18.04
CA ALA A 787 -48.29 6.14 19.28
C ALA A 787 -48.90 7.55 19.21
N SER A 788 -49.42 7.97 18.04
CA SER A 788 -49.95 9.32 17.86
C SER A 788 -51.10 9.39 16.84
N ARG A 789 -51.79 10.52 16.83
CA ARG A 789 -52.75 10.89 15.78
C ARG A 789 -52.12 11.72 14.67
N LEU A 790 -50.79 11.77 14.58
CA LEU A 790 -50.10 12.61 13.63
C LEU A 790 -50.22 12.07 12.20
N CYS A 791 -50.35 12.97 11.24
CA CYS A 791 -50.39 12.71 9.81
C CYS A 791 -49.21 13.41 9.13
N VAL A 792 -48.55 12.72 8.19
CA VAL A 792 -47.50 13.30 7.35
C VAL A 792 -48.10 14.37 6.44
N GLN A 793 -47.58 15.59 6.51
CA GLN A 793 -47.96 16.72 5.67
C GLN A 793 -46.94 16.98 4.56
N HIS A 794 -45.67 16.68 4.84
CA HIS A 794 -44.57 16.87 3.90
C HIS A 794 -43.42 15.91 4.22
N LEU A 795 -42.70 15.49 3.18
CA LEU A 795 -41.51 14.65 3.24
C LEU A 795 -40.56 15.12 2.14
N GLU A 796 -39.31 15.38 2.52
CA GLU A 796 -38.23 15.72 1.59
C GLU A 796 -36.99 14.92 1.93
N ASN A 797 -36.27 14.44 0.91
CA ASN A 797 -34.98 13.76 1.08
C ASN A 797 -33.84 14.74 0.79
N ILE A 798 -33.04 15.03 1.80
CA ILE A 798 -31.87 15.91 1.72
C ILE A 798 -30.54 15.14 1.77
N GLY A 799 -30.57 13.81 1.72
CA GLY A 799 -29.39 12.95 1.93
C GLY A 799 -28.21 13.20 0.98
N ASP A 800 -28.46 13.67 -0.24
CA ASP A 800 -27.39 14.02 -1.19
C ASP A 800 -26.50 15.16 -0.69
N HIS A 801 -27.02 16.03 0.20
CA HIS A 801 -26.25 17.12 0.80
C HIS A 801 -25.33 16.68 1.94
N TYR A 802 -25.52 15.48 2.48
CA TYR A 802 -24.69 14.98 3.58
C TYR A 802 -23.28 14.59 3.08
N TYR A 803 -23.16 14.13 1.83
CA TYR A 803 -21.84 13.84 1.24
C TYR A 803 -20.91 15.06 1.25
N PRO A 804 -21.27 16.22 0.65
CA PRO A 804 -20.41 17.40 0.72
C PRO A 804 -20.19 17.89 2.16
N THR A 805 -21.20 17.83 3.05
CA THR A 805 -21.01 18.14 4.49
C THR A 805 -19.89 17.31 5.10
N LEU A 806 -19.91 15.98 4.93
CA LEU A 806 -18.90 15.07 5.50
C LEU A 806 -17.52 15.29 4.88
N MET A 807 -17.46 15.64 3.58
CA MET A 807 -16.19 15.96 2.93
C MET A 807 -15.60 17.27 3.45
N HIS A 808 -16.40 18.32 3.67
CA HIS A 808 -15.93 19.53 4.33
C HIS A 808 -15.44 19.26 5.76
N TRP A 809 -16.20 18.51 6.56
CA TRP A 809 -15.76 18.11 7.90
C TRP A 809 -14.44 17.35 7.87
N ARG A 810 -14.32 16.39 6.96
CA ARG A 810 -13.10 15.59 6.81
C ARG A 810 -11.91 16.46 6.42
N ASP A 811 -12.08 17.32 5.42
CA ASP A 811 -10.99 18.15 4.90
C ASP A 811 -10.55 19.19 5.96
N ASN A 812 -11.50 19.80 6.69
CA ASN A 812 -11.20 20.67 7.84
C ASN A 812 -10.49 19.90 8.98
N PHE A 813 -10.95 18.69 9.28
CA PHE A 813 -10.36 17.84 10.32
C PHE A 813 -8.91 17.49 10.01
N VAL A 814 -8.64 17.05 8.78
CA VAL A 814 -7.28 16.70 8.32
C VAL A 814 -6.39 17.94 8.30
N ALA A 815 -6.90 19.09 7.85
CA ALA A 815 -6.16 20.36 7.87
C ALA A 815 -5.79 20.80 9.30
N ASN A 816 -6.64 20.53 10.28
CA ASN A 816 -6.42 20.87 11.69
C ASN A 816 -5.85 19.73 12.53
N ARG A 817 -5.35 18.65 11.91
CA ARG A 817 -4.83 17.45 12.59
C ARG A 817 -3.82 17.75 13.70
N LYS A 818 -2.90 18.69 13.49
CA LYS A 818 -1.91 19.11 14.50
C LYS A 818 -2.58 19.71 15.74
N LYS A 819 -3.64 20.50 15.56
CA LYS A 819 -4.41 21.08 16.67
C LYS A 819 -5.21 20.01 17.40
N VAL A 820 -5.77 19.03 16.68
CA VAL A 820 -6.43 17.85 17.28
C VAL A 820 -5.46 17.10 18.19
N SER A 821 -4.22 16.85 17.73
CA SER A 821 -3.19 16.23 18.59
C SER A 821 -2.81 17.09 19.79
N ALA A 822 -2.77 18.42 19.64
CA ALA A 822 -2.47 19.35 20.74
C ALA A 822 -3.56 19.37 21.83
N LEU A 823 -4.81 19.00 21.49
CA LEU A 823 -5.89 18.79 22.47
C LEU A 823 -5.78 17.45 23.24
N GLY A 824 -4.76 16.63 22.97
CA GLY A 824 -4.50 15.37 23.66
C GLY A 824 -5.06 14.12 22.97
N PHE A 825 -5.62 14.24 21.76
CA PHE A 825 -6.11 13.09 21.00
C PHE A 825 -4.98 12.36 20.28
N ASP A 826 -4.90 11.05 20.49
CA ASP A 826 -3.85 10.22 19.89
C ASP A 826 -4.10 9.90 18.40
N GLU A 827 -3.09 9.31 17.78
CA GLU A 827 -3.12 8.93 16.36
C GLU A 827 -4.22 7.89 16.04
N LYS A 828 -4.57 7.02 17.00
CA LYS A 828 -5.64 6.03 16.82
C LYS A 828 -7.01 6.70 16.79
N PHE A 829 -7.24 7.66 17.67
CA PHE A 829 -8.46 8.47 17.67
C PHE A 829 -8.59 9.22 16.36
N ILE A 830 -7.52 9.89 15.89
CA ILE A 830 -7.52 10.62 14.62
C ILE A 830 -7.88 9.70 13.45
N ARG A 831 -7.27 8.53 13.35
CA ARG A 831 -7.60 7.54 12.31
C ARG A 831 -9.03 7.01 12.44
N THR A 832 -9.52 6.83 13.66
CA THR A 832 -10.92 6.42 13.91
C THR A 832 -11.88 7.47 13.35
N TRP A 833 -11.60 8.75 13.57
CA TRP A 833 -12.42 9.86 13.08
C TRP A 833 -12.35 10.03 11.56
N GLU A 834 -11.15 9.92 10.96
CA GLU A 834 -10.99 9.93 9.50
C GLU A 834 -11.73 8.77 8.83
N TYR A 835 -11.66 7.58 9.43
CA TYR A 835 -12.38 6.40 8.95
C TYR A 835 -13.89 6.65 8.97
N TYR A 836 -14.39 7.18 10.09
CA TYR A 836 -15.80 7.53 10.26
C TYR A 836 -16.30 8.50 9.19
N LEU A 837 -15.65 9.65 9.03
CA LEU A 837 -16.10 10.68 8.09
C LEU A 837 -16.10 10.16 6.65
N SER A 838 -15.04 9.44 6.26
CA SER A 838 -14.91 8.88 4.90
C SER A 838 -15.90 7.73 4.65
N TYR A 839 -16.14 6.88 5.65
CA TYR A 839 -17.11 5.78 5.57
C TYR A 839 -18.53 6.31 5.40
N CYS A 840 -18.95 7.27 6.23
CA CYS A 840 -20.27 7.89 6.11
C CYS A 840 -20.42 8.65 4.78
N ALA A 841 -19.37 9.35 4.33
CA ALA A 841 -19.39 10.07 3.05
C ALA A 841 -19.67 9.12 1.88
N ALA A 842 -19.05 7.93 1.87
CA ALA A 842 -19.32 6.90 0.87
C ALA A 842 -20.75 6.36 0.92
N MET A 843 -21.32 6.19 2.12
CA MET A 843 -22.68 5.70 2.31
C MET A 843 -23.74 6.69 1.77
N PHE A 844 -23.54 7.99 1.97
CA PHE A 844 -24.41 9.03 1.39
C PHE A 844 -24.17 9.23 -0.11
N LYS A 845 -22.91 9.28 -0.55
CA LYS A 845 -22.57 9.42 -1.99
C LYS A 845 -23.15 8.30 -2.86
N SER A 846 -23.23 7.09 -2.31
CA SER A 846 -23.85 5.94 -2.96
C SER A 846 -25.37 5.87 -2.79
N ARG A 847 -25.97 6.82 -2.06
CA ARG A 847 -27.40 6.82 -1.67
C ARG A 847 -27.83 5.55 -0.94
N THR A 848 -26.89 4.90 -0.25
CA THR A 848 -27.16 3.70 0.56
C THR A 848 -27.85 4.08 1.87
N ILE A 849 -27.56 5.27 2.40
CA ILE A 849 -28.31 5.92 3.47
C ILE A 849 -28.83 7.26 2.97
N LEU A 850 -29.91 7.72 3.59
CA LEU A 850 -30.69 8.89 3.20
C LEU A 850 -30.83 9.81 4.42
N ASP A 851 -31.34 11.01 4.23
CA ASP A 851 -31.70 11.92 5.32
C ASP A 851 -32.99 12.63 4.95
N TYR A 852 -34.00 12.58 5.83
CA TYR A 852 -35.34 13.08 5.54
C TYR A 852 -35.71 14.23 6.46
N GLN A 853 -36.36 15.25 5.90
CA GLN A 853 -37.13 16.24 6.66
C GLN A 853 -38.63 15.94 6.51
N MET A 854 -39.30 15.65 7.61
CA MET A 854 -40.73 15.34 7.69
C MET A 854 -41.48 16.39 8.49
N VAL A 855 -42.68 16.74 8.02
CA VAL A 855 -43.61 17.62 8.73
C VAL A 855 -44.87 16.84 9.08
N PHE A 856 -45.29 16.94 10.33
CA PHE A 856 -46.46 16.26 10.86
C PHE A 856 -47.45 17.27 11.46
N SER A 857 -48.74 16.92 11.39
CA SER A 857 -49.83 17.65 12.04
C SER A 857 -50.97 16.70 12.43
N ARG A 858 -51.89 17.16 13.29
CA ARG A 858 -53.12 16.41 13.59
C ARG A 858 -54.16 16.54 12.46
N PRO A 859 -55.02 15.53 12.26
CA PRO A 859 -56.21 15.62 11.42
C PRO A 859 -57.04 16.87 11.73
N GLY A 860 -57.54 17.54 10.70
CA GLY A 860 -58.41 18.70 10.86
C GLY A 860 -57.70 20.00 11.25
N ASN A 861 -56.37 20.10 11.13
CA ASN A 861 -55.65 21.35 11.37
C ASN A 861 -55.92 22.39 10.26
N ALA A 862 -57.00 23.16 10.41
CA ALA A 862 -57.46 24.18 9.46
C ALA A 862 -56.51 25.39 9.28
N LYS A 863 -55.43 25.49 10.06
CA LYS A 863 -54.39 26.52 9.88
C LYS A 863 -53.31 26.14 8.85
N LEU A 864 -53.33 24.90 8.34
CA LEU A 864 -52.51 24.54 7.19
C LEU A 864 -53.08 25.20 5.93
N PRO A 865 -52.27 25.90 5.11
CA PRO A 865 -52.77 26.45 3.85
C PRO A 865 -53.28 25.32 2.94
N SER A 866 -54.31 25.61 2.14
CA SER A 866 -54.93 24.67 1.19
C SER A 866 -53.97 24.13 0.13
N TYR A 867 -52.82 24.80 -0.04
CA TYR A 867 -51.67 24.37 -0.82
C TYR A 867 -50.40 24.63 0.00
N LEU A 868 -49.61 23.59 0.26
CA LEU A 868 -48.26 23.72 0.81
C LEU A 868 -47.32 24.15 -0.34
N THR A 869 -47.29 25.44 -0.69
CA THR A 869 -46.14 25.98 -1.43
C THR A 869 -44.98 26.09 -0.46
N ILE A 870 -43.99 25.23 -0.65
CA ILE A 870 -42.69 25.28 0.00
C ILE A 870 -41.75 25.73 -1.10
N GLU A 871 -41.45 27.04 -1.16
CA GLU A 871 -40.41 27.59 -2.04
C GLU A 871 -39.01 27.18 -1.56
#